data_AF-A0AAJ2P401-F1
#
_entry.id   AF-A0AAJ2P401-F1
#
_cell.length_a   1.000
_cell.length_b   1.000
_cell.length_c   1.000
_cell.angle_alpha   90.00
_cell.angle_beta   90.00
_cell.angle_gamma   90.00
#
_symmetry.space_group_name_H-M   'P 1'
#
loop_
_entity.id
_entity.type
_entity.pdbx_description
1 polymer ?
#
loop_
_entity_poly.entity_id
_entity_poly.type
_entity_poly.pdbx_seq_one_letter_code
_entity_poly.pdbx_strand_id
1 'polypeptide(L)'
;MINNKLTYISLFSSAGVGCYGFKVEDFECIATNELIERRLNIQKINNKCSFNSGYISGDITNENIQNKIYNEIKLWNKMGNDRVDVVVATPPCQGMSVANHKKKDDEIKRNSLIVESVKIVKKVLPRFFVFENVPAFWNTGCTYNSEVVSIGNMITSELSSEYIIENRILNFKNYGSNSSRTRALVIGVHKSESDFILPLELFPNYREEKTLREVIGTMPELSWGEYDNTDFYHSFREYPIHMRDWISNLKEGQSAFDNIDDVKKPHKIINGEIVINKFKNGDKYKRQIFDKVAPCFHTRNDQMASQNTIHPNQDRVFSIRELMKMMSIPDSFKWSKLSLHDLNSKSYKEKKAISKKEEMNIRQSIGEAVPTEVFRQIANNIKKHLNQKKIREVDINKIIDEEKLADISNLKKYVLNNKDSVCFESLARIIELSNAKRYSHSAFYTPKKILNEIVSVLPDFEKDEVHILEPSVGIGSFIPLIFKKYDYIKKVSLTVIDIDPEMLDILKVLFDSKSIPENFNINFINADYIDAKFNFKFDLIIGNPPFTKLSSKDILKYIKNSVFSKNLTNLAGLFLEKSLLDSHNVSLILPKNLLSNVEYIGTRNILKEYNVESILDFGELGFKGVLIETINLTINNKKNSKILVKSLTKNVKIMQPKKYIFSDDLPYWVIYRNDFFDKVSNKLIFDVFSVFRDRQITSKMLNNSYNGDSVRVIKSRNISDDGSQIVNIEDYDSYMDLCKAKKLSVYKFIDSDVVYLAPNLTYKPRLLRKEKGYITNGSVAILQKKYDFEISEKQRLYISSQEFRKFYSLARNYQTRSLNIDNTSVYWFGINKEV
;
A
#
# COMPACT_ATOMS: atom_id res chain seq x y z
N MET A 1 -11.23 -24.00 5.38
CA MET A 1 -12.53 -23.80 6.03
C MET A 1 -13.08 -25.14 6.50
N ILE A 2 -13.42 -25.26 7.78
CA ILE A 2 -14.20 -26.39 8.32
C ILE A 2 -15.64 -25.91 8.49
N ASN A 3 -16.62 -26.67 8.04
CA ASN A 3 -18.05 -26.34 8.13
C ASN A 3 -18.40 -24.93 7.57
N ASN A 4 -17.75 -24.52 6.48
CA ASN A 4 -17.85 -23.17 5.89
C ASN A 4 -17.47 -22.01 6.82
N LYS A 5 -16.72 -22.27 7.89
CA LYS A 5 -16.21 -21.24 8.79
C LYS A 5 -14.73 -20.97 8.55
N LEU A 6 -14.39 -19.70 8.65
CA LEU A 6 -13.03 -19.20 8.62
C LEU A 6 -12.36 -19.44 9.97
N THR A 7 -11.04 -19.57 9.95
CA THR A 7 -10.24 -19.98 11.09
C THR A 7 -9.24 -18.91 11.51
N TYR A 8 -8.94 -18.82 12.80
CA TYR A 8 -7.90 -17.92 13.29
C TYR A 8 -7.07 -18.48 14.44
N ILE A 9 -5.87 -17.92 14.59
CA ILE A 9 -4.98 -18.11 15.74
C ILE A 9 -4.77 -16.77 16.41
N SER A 10 -4.78 -16.75 17.74
CA SER A 10 -4.60 -15.54 18.54
C SER A 10 -3.40 -15.66 19.48
N LEU A 11 -2.38 -14.85 19.24
CA LEU A 11 -1.15 -14.81 20.03
C LEU A 11 -1.16 -13.61 20.97
N PHE A 12 -0.61 -13.76 22.18
CA PHE A 12 -0.65 -12.73 23.24
C PHE A 12 -2.08 -12.27 23.57
N SER A 13 -2.98 -13.25 23.63
CA SER A 13 -4.43 -13.05 23.50
C SER A 13 -5.13 -12.38 24.70
N SER A 14 -4.44 -12.13 25.82
CA SER A 14 -4.99 -11.57 27.05
C SER A 14 -6.23 -12.35 27.51
N ALA A 15 -7.31 -11.69 27.98
CA ALA A 15 -8.58 -12.37 28.28
C ALA A 15 -9.42 -12.69 27.04
N GLY A 16 -8.89 -12.41 25.83
CA GLY A 16 -9.58 -12.64 24.57
C GLY A 16 -10.55 -11.54 24.14
N VAL A 17 -10.57 -10.39 24.82
CA VAL A 17 -11.51 -9.28 24.55
C VAL A 17 -11.47 -8.80 23.09
N GLY A 18 -10.28 -8.48 22.57
CA GLY A 18 -10.15 -7.99 21.20
C GLY A 18 -10.56 -9.05 20.18
N CYS A 19 -9.92 -10.23 20.24
CA CYS A 19 -10.18 -11.33 19.31
C CYS A 19 -11.56 -11.97 19.45
N TYR A 20 -12.34 -11.61 20.48
CA TYR A 20 -13.76 -11.97 20.54
C TYR A 20 -14.53 -11.41 19.33
N GLY A 21 -14.04 -10.34 18.69
CA GLY A 21 -14.60 -9.82 17.44
C GLY A 21 -14.60 -10.86 16.30
N PHE A 22 -13.57 -11.70 16.20
CA PHE A 22 -13.55 -12.81 15.23
C PHE A 22 -14.65 -13.83 15.54
N LYS A 23 -14.89 -14.11 16.82
CA LYS A 23 -15.97 -15.02 17.23
C LYS A 23 -17.35 -14.44 16.92
N VAL A 24 -17.55 -13.13 17.09
CA VAL A 24 -18.80 -12.44 16.71
C VAL A 24 -19.07 -12.57 15.21
N GLU A 25 -18.03 -12.57 14.38
CA GLU A 25 -18.12 -12.78 12.92
C GLU A 25 -18.10 -14.26 12.50
N ASP A 26 -18.31 -15.18 13.45
CA ASP A 26 -18.41 -16.64 13.24
C ASP A 26 -17.11 -17.30 12.72
N PHE A 27 -15.95 -16.81 13.16
CA PHE A 27 -14.68 -17.50 12.96
C PHE A 27 -14.44 -18.52 14.08
N GLU A 28 -13.82 -19.64 13.72
CA GLU A 28 -13.38 -20.68 14.64
C GLU A 28 -11.92 -20.43 15.10
N CYS A 29 -11.69 -20.44 16.41
CA CYS A 29 -10.34 -20.29 16.95
C CYS A 29 -9.64 -21.65 16.98
N ILE A 30 -8.61 -21.81 16.15
CA ILE A 30 -7.75 -22.99 16.14
C ILE A 30 -6.99 -23.06 17.47
N ALA A 31 -6.22 -22.01 17.75
CA ALA A 31 -5.37 -21.94 18.92
C ALA A 31 -5.29 -20.52 19.46
N THR A 32 -5.19 -20.42 20.77
CA THR A 32 -4.95 -19.17 21.47
C THR A 32 -3.81 -19.33 22.46
N ASN A 33 -2.84 -18.42 22.41
CA ASN A 33 -1.71 -18.42 23.32
C ASN A 33 -1.76 -17.19 24.24
N GLU A 34 -1.56 -17.42 25.54
CA GLU A 34 -1.50 -16.41 26.58
C GLU A 34 -0.58 -16.90 27.71
N LEU A 35 0.23 -16.02 28.27
CA LEU A 35 1.14 -16.38 29.35
C LEU A 35 0.40 -16.57 30.69
N ILE A 36 -0.62 -15.74 30.94
CA ILE A 36 -1.32 -15.66 32.22
C ILE A 36 -2.59 -16.54 32.21
N GLU A 37 -2.53 -17.66 32.92
CA GLU A 37 -3.60 -18.68 32.93
C GLU A 37 -4.98 -18.15 33.36
N ARG A 38 -5.04 -17.26 34.36
CA ARG A 38 -6.32 -16.66 34.79
C ARG A 38 -7.03 -15.86 33.68
N ARG A 39 -6.30 -15.35 32.69
CA ARG A 39 -6.87 -14.66 31.52
C ARG A 39 -7.34 -15.68 30.48
N LEU A 40 -6.57 -16.74 30.27
CA LEU A 40 -6.96 -17.86 29.42
C LEU A 40 -8.26 -18.53 29.92
N ASN A 41 -8.47 -18.60 31.23
CA ASN A 41 -9.71 -19.10 31.81
C ASN A 41 -10.94 -18.26 31.44
N ILE A 42 -10.81 -16.95 31.24
CA ILE A 42 -11.89 -16.10 30.71
C ILE A 42 -12.22 -16.50 29.26
N GLN A 43 -11.21 -16.83 28.46
CA GLN A 43 -11.43 -17.31 27.08
C GLN A 43 -12.16 -18.67 27.05
N LYS A 44 -11.90 -19.54 28.04
CA LYS A 44 -12.63 -20.80 28.21
C LYS A 44 -14.10 -20.58 28.56
N ILE A 45 -14.41 -19.63 29.46
CA ILE A 45 -15.81 -19.26 29.79
C ILE A 45 -16.58 -18.79 28.54
N ASN A 46 -15.87 -18.13 27.62
CA ASN A 46 -16.44 -17.66 26.36
C ASN A 46 -16.44 -18.72 25.25
N ASN A 47 -16.05 -19.98 25.52
CA ASN A 47 -15.93 -21.06 24.53
C ASN A 47 -15.17 -20.62 23.26
N LYS A 48 -14.09 -19.84 23.43
CA LYS A 48 -13.35 -19.25 22.32
C LYS A 48 -12.79 -20.30 21.34
N CYS A 49 -12.14 -21.35 21.83
CA CYS A 49 -11.63 -22.44 21.00
C CYS A 49 -12.58 -23.64 21.08
N SER A 50 -12.73 -24.36 19.97
CA SER A 50 -13.60 -25.53 19.88
C SER A 50 -13.00 -26.72 20.65
N PHE A 51 -11.67 -26.80 20.75
CA PHE A 51 -10.95 -27.84 21.49
C PHE A 51 -10.24 -27.28 22.73
N ASN A 52 -10.23 -28.07 23.80
CA ASN A 52 -9.50 -27.70 25.02
C ASN A 52 -7.98 -27.61 24.78
N SER A 53 -7.44 -28.41 23.84
CA SER A 53 -6.03 -28.36 23.42
C SER A 53 -5.64 -27.04 22.74
N GLY A 54 -6.61 -26.32 22.17
CA GLY A 54 -6.42 -25.00 21.58
C GLY A 54 -6.18 -23.88 22.61
N TYR A 55 -6.37 -24.11 23.91
CA TYR A 55 -6.07 -23.15 24.97
C TYR A 55 -4.65 -23.34 25.51
N ILE A 56 -3.69 -22.58 24.99
CA ILE A 56 -2.26 -22.82 25.23
C ILE A 56 -1.70 -21.77 26.19
N SER A 57 -1.58 -22.14 27.47
CA SER A 57 -0.90 -21.31 28.48
C SER A 57 0.61 -21.49 28.41
N GLY A 58 1.37 -20.40 28.26
CA GLY A 58 2.83 -20.44 28.34
C GLY A 58 3.55 -19.40 27.49
N ASP A 59 4.86 -19.30 27.71
CA ASP A 59 5.75 -18.39 26.98
C ASP A 59 5.97 -18.88 25.54
N ILE A 60 5.57 -18.06 24.58
CA ILE A 60 5.65 -18.37 23.16
C ILE A 60 7.10 -18.49 22.65
N THR A 61 8.09 -17.97 23.39
CA THR A 61 9.51 -18.15 23.05
C THR A 61 10.00 -19.58 23.25
N ASN A 62 9.25 -20.41 24.01
CA ASN A 62 9.56 -21.81 24.22
C ASN A 62 9.03 -22.67 23.07
N GLU A 63 9.93 -23.46 22.46
CA GLU A 63 9.60 -24.35 21.35
C GLU A 63 8.47 -25.35 21.68
N ASN A 64 8.39 -25.84 22.92
CA ASN A 64 7.32 -26.73 23.35
C ASN A 64 5.93 -26.05 23.30
N ILE A 65 5.87 -24.75 23.58
CA ILE A 65 4.64 -23.96 23.49
C ILE A 65 4.26 -23.74 22.02
N GLN A 66 5.22 -23.42 21.16
CA GLN A 66 4.98 -23.32 19.71
C GLN A 66 4.52 -24.65 19.11
N ASN A 67 5.12 -25.78 19.54
CA ASN A 67 4.75 -27.11 19.09
C ASN A 67 3.30 -27.47 19.44
N LYS A 68 2.76 -27.00 20.57
CA LYS A 68 1.33 -27.15 20.87
C LYS A 68 0.45 -26.43 19.84
N ILE A 69 0.83 -25.21 19.43
CA ILE A 69 0.11 -24.46 18.38
C ILE A 69 0.16 -25.24 17.06
N TYR A 70 1.34 -25.72 16.66
CA TYR A 70 1.49 -26.48 15.41
C TYR A 70 0.74 -27.82 15.43
N ASN A 71 0.67 -28.50 16.58
CA ASN A 71 -0.09 -29.74 16.73
C ASN A 71 -1.60 -29.50 16.58
N GLU A 72 -2.11 -28.40 17.12
CA GLU A 72 -3.50 -28.00 16.93
C GLU A 72 -3.77 -27.68 15.45
N ILE A 73 -2.91 -26.93 14.76
CA ILE A 73 -3.05 -26.70 13.30
C ILE A 73 -3.11 -28.02 12.52
N LYS A 74 -2.25 -29.00 12.87
CA LYS A 74 -2.26 -30.33 12.24
C LYS A 74 -3.56 -31.08 12.51
N LEU A 75 -4.13 -30.97 13.72
CA LEU A 75 -5.43 -31.56 14.04
C LEU A 75 -6.53 -30.97 13.15
N TRP A 76 -6.59 -29.64 13.04
CA TRP A 76 -7.56 -28.96 12.19
C TRP A 76 -7.37 -29.31 10.70
N ASN A 77 -6.12 -29.46 10.24
CA ASN A 77 -5.85 -29.92 8.88
C ASN A 77 -6.43 -31.31 8.62
N LYS A 78 -6.24 -32.26 9.54
CA LYS A 78 -6.84 -33.60 9.45
C LYS A 78 -8.38 -33.59 9.45
N MET A 79 -9.00 -32.56 10.01
CA MET A 79 -10.44 -32.35 9.99
C MET A 79 -10.94 -31.64 8.71
N GLY A 80 -10.05 -31.37 7.75
CA GLY A 80 -10.39 -30.74 6.47
C GLY A 80 -10.11 -29.24 6.41
N ASN A 81 -9.47 -28.63 7.41
CA ASN A 81 -9.02 -27.24 7.27
C ASN A 81 -7.80 -27.17 6.34
N ASP A 82 -8.00 -26.62 5.15
CA ASP A 82 -6.94 -26.42 4.15
C ASP A 82 -5.79 -25.54 4.66
N ARG A 83 -6.11 -24.44 5.36
CA ARG A 83 -5.15 -23.42 5.75
C ARG A 83 -5.67 -22.59 6.92
N VAL A 84 -4.77 -22.03 7.73
CA VAL A 84 -5.14 -20.99 8.71
C VAL A 84 -5.51 -19.73 7.95
N ASP A 85 -6.71 -19.19 8.18
CA ASP A 85 -7.12 -17.97 7.47
C ASP A 85 -6.43 -16.75 8.08
N VAL A 86 -6.43 -16.61 9.41
CA VAL A 86 -5.88 -15.42 10.08
C VAL A 86 -4.96 -15.77 11.26
N VAL A 87 -3.79 -15.13 11.34
CA VAL A 87 -3.02 -15.03 12.59
C VAL A 87 -3.12 -13.61 13.12
N VAL A 88 -3.65 -13.43 14.33
CA VAL A 88 -3.68 -12.15 15.03
C VAL A 88 -2.70 -12.17 16.21
N ALA A 89 -1.89 -11.12 16.35
CA ALA A 89 -0.95 -10.99 17.47
C ALA A 89 -0.95 -9.57 18.06
N THR A 90 -0.94 -9.51 19.38
CA THR A 90 -0.86 -8.27 20.18
C THR A 90 0.34 -8.32 21.14
N PRO A 91 1.58 -8.46 20.64
CA PRO A 91 2.75 -8.67 21.49
C PRO A 91 2.97 -7.49 22.44
N PRO A 92 3.29 -7.75 23.72
CA PRO A 92 3.44 -6.69 24.71
C PRO A 92 4.65 -5.83 24.39
N CYS A 93 4.47 -4.51 24.52
CA CYS A 93 5.54 -3.56 24.23
C CYS A 93 5.69 -2.50 25.34
N GLN A 94 6.32 -2.91 26.44
CA GLN A 94 6.44 -2.09 27.65
C GLN A 94 7.59 -1.06 27.61
N GLY A 95 8.45 -1.08 26.58
CA GLY A 95 9.57 -0.14 26.40
C GLY A 95 9.30 1.04 25.46
N MET A 96 8.12 1.13 24.84
CA MET A 96 7.80 2.11 23.79
C MET A 96 6.94 3.29 24.24
N SER A 97 6.48 3.33 25.50
CA SER A 97 5.64 4.43 25.97
C SER A 97 6.48 5.69 26.21
N VAL A 98 5.98 6.84 25.75
CA VAL A 98 6.58 8.19 25.91
C VAL A 98 6.94 8.51 27.38
N ALA A 99 6.40 7.78 28.35
CA ALA A 99 6.62 7.97 29.78
C ALA A 99 7.93 7.36 30.36
N ASN A 100 8.66 6.49 29.63
CA ASN A 100 9.86 5.82 30.15
C ASN A 100 11.14 6.25 29.41
N HIS A 101 11.75 7.34 29.87
CA HIS A 101 12.99 7.92 29.32
C HIS A 101 14.29 7.16 29.64
N LYS A 102 14.26 5.87 30.02
CA LYS A 102 15.48 5.09 30.32
C LYS A 102 15.48 3.73 29.63
N LYS A 103 16.10 3.68 28.45
CA LYS A 103 16.34 2.44 27.67
C LYS A 103 17.19 1.46 28.49
N LYS A 104 16.59 0.39 29.00
CA LYS A 104 17.28 -0.74 29.65
C LYS A 104 17.30 -1.95 28.71
N ASP A 105 18.29 -2.84 28.84
CA ASP A 105 18.43 -4.04 27.99
C ASP A 105 17.19 -4.96 28.00
N ASP A 106 16.43 -4.99 29.09
CA ASP A 106 15.18 -5.77 29.20
C ASP A 106 14.06 -5.24 28.28
N GLU A 107 14.10 -3.97 27.88
CA GLU A 107 13.10 -3.36 26.99
C GLU A 107 13.26 -3.84 25.55
N ILE A 108 14.51 -4.00 25.08
CA ILE A 108 14.80 -4.53 23.75
C ILE A 108 14.37 -6.00 23.65
N LYS A 109 14.61 -6.79 24.72
CA LYS A 109 14.14 -8.19 24.80
C LYS A 109 12.61 -8.28 24.68
N ARG A 110 11.87 -7.43 25.40
CA ARG A 110 10.39 -7.39 25.31
C ARG A 110 9.89 -6.96 23.94
N ASN A 111 10.52 -5.95 23.33
CA ASN A 111 10.21 -5.54 21.96
C ASN A 111 10.49 -6.64 20.93
N SER A 112 11.31 -7.64 21.27
CA SER A 112 11.65 -8.75 20.39
C SER A 112 10.61 -9.89 20.40
N LEU A 113 9.57 -9.84 21.24
CA LEU A 113 8.48 -10.84 21.23
C LEU A 113 7.67 -10.85 19.92
N ILE A 114 7.69 -9.75 19.16
CA ILE A 114 7.14 -9.73 17.80
C ILE A 114 7.87 -10.70 16.86
N VAL A 115 9.16 -10.98 17.10
CA VAL A 115 9.96 -11.91 16.27
C VAL A 115 9.34 -13.32 16.31
N GLU A 116 8.83 -13.76 17.47
CA GLU A 116 8.16 -15.05 17.58
C GLU A 116 6.82 -15.08 16.81
N SER A 117 6.09 -13.95 16.78
CA SER A 117 4.89 -13.84 15.95
C SER A 117 5.23 -13.95 14.46
N VAL A 118 6.29 -13.27 14.02
CA VAL A 118 6.78 -13.30 12.64
C VAL A 118 7.25 -14.70 12.25
N LYS A 119 7.99 -15.41 13.11
CA LYS A 119 8.39 -16.81 12.90
C LYS A 119 7.18 -17.72 12.73
N ILE A 120 6.14 -17.55 13.57
CA ILE A 120 4.91 -18.32 13.44
C ILE A 120 4.20 -18.01 12.12
N VAL A 121 4.05 -16.73 11.73
CA VAL A 121 3.45 -16.36 10.44
C VAL A 121 4.23 -16.95 9.26
N LYS A 122 5.57 -16.89 9.31
CA LYS A 122 6.45 -17.44 8.27
C LYS A 122 6.34 -18.97 8.15
N LYS A 123 6.11 -19.67 9.26
CA LYS A 123 5.97 -21.14 9.29
C LYS A 123 4.55 -21.63 8.98
N VAL A 124 3.54 -20.94 9.49
CA VAL A 124 2.12 -21.29 9.31
C VAL A 124 1.62 -20.85 7.94
N LEU A 125 2.19 -19.78 7.39
CA LEU A 125 1.76 -19.12 6.17
C LEU A 125 0.24 -18.91 6.16
N PRO A 126 -0.38 -18.14 7.08
CA PRO A 126 -1.83 -17.87 7.00
C PRO A 126 -2.23 -17.10 5.73
N ARG A 127 -3.53 -17.06 5.39
CA ARG A 127 -4.00 -16.18 4.30
C ARG A 127 -3.78 -14.70 4.65
N PHE A 128 -3.98 -14.36 5.93
CA PHE A 128 -3.82 -13.02 6.48
C PHE A 128 -3.08 -13.03 7.82
N PHE A 129 -2.36 -11.95 8.11
CA PHE A 129 -1.91 -11.68 9.47
C PHE A 129 -2.31 -10.27 9.90
N VAL A 130 -2.54 -10.11 11.20
CA VAL A 130 -2.90 -8.83 11.82
C VAL A 130 -2.04 -8.64 13.06
N PHE A 131 -1.19 -7.62 13.06
CA PHE A 131 -0.46 -7.20 14.25
C PHE A 131 -1.02 -5.86 14.75
N GLU A 132 -1.27 -5.78 16.05
CA GLU A 132 -1.65 -4.55 16.72
C GLU A 132 -0.62 -4.17 17.77
N ASN A 133 -0.29 -2.88 17.85
CA ASN A 133 0.60 -2.36 18.87
C ASN A 133 0.50 -0.83 19.04
N VAL A 134 1.34 -0.26 19.90
CA VAL A 134 1.43 1.19 20.13
C VAL A 134 1.91 1.97 18.89
N PRO A 135 1.64 3.28 18.76
CA PRO A 135 1.94 4.04 17.54
C PRO A 135 3.41 4.03 17.11
N ALA A 136 4.35 4.00 18.07
CA ALA A 136 5.79 3.98 17.81
C ALA A 136 6.31 2.62 17.28
N PHE A 137 5.45 1.60 17.19
CA PHE A 137 5.81 0.22 16.90
C PHE A 137 6.69 0.04 15.68
N TRP A 138 6.28 0.61 14.54
CA TRP A 138 6.95 0.40 13.26
C TRP A 138 8.43 0.82 13.26
N ASN A 139 8.75 1.91 13.96
CA ASN A 139 10.08 2.52 13.95
C ASN A 139 10.94 2.12 15.15
N THR A 140 10.40 1.37 16.11
CA THR A 140 11.16 0.99 17.30
C THR A 140 12.11 -0.18 17.01
N GLY A 141 13.29 -0.18 17.65
CA GLY A 141 14.27 -1.26 17.53
C GLY A 141 13.86 -2.55 18.27
N CYS A 142 14.14 -3.69 17.64
CA CYS A 142 14.13 -5.02 18.23
C CYS A 142 15.45 -5.74 17.94
N THR A 143 15.80 -6.75 18.74
CA THR A 143 16.94 -7.62 18.44
C THR A 143 16.51 -8.71 17.46
N TYR A 144 17.19 -8.77 16.32
CA TYR A 144 17.00 -9.81 15.32
C TYR A 144 18.39 -10.22 14.80
N ASN A 145 18.71 -11.52 14.85
CA ASN A 145 20.02 -12.05 14.47
C ASN A 145 21.22 -11.31 15.09
N SER A 146 21.14 -10.99 16.39
CA SER A 146 22.16 -10.24 17.15
C SER A 146 22.37 -8.79 16.74
N GLU A 147 21.53 -8.25 15.84
CA GLU A 147 21.55 -6.85 15.43
C GLU A 147 20.28 -6.12 15.92
N VAL A 148 20.40 -4.80 16.10
CA VAL A 148 19.24 -3.95 16.40
C VAL A 148 18.71 -3.36 15.10
N VAL A 149 17.51 -3.80 14.71
CA VAL A 149 16.80 -3.32 13.52
C VAL A 149 15.44 -2.77 13.93
N SER A 150 14.87 -1.83 13.18
CA SER A 150 13.48 -1.43 13.43
C SER A 150 12.53 -2.60 13.16
N ILE A 151 11.47 -2.74 13.96
CA ILE A 151 10.47 -3.80 13.81
C ILE A 151 9.84 -3.79 12.41
N GLY A 152 9.55 -2.61 11.84
CA GLY A 152 9.02 -2.49 10.48
C GLY A 152 9.96 -3.09 9.41
N ASN A 153 11.26 -2.81 9.52
CA ASN A 153 12.27 -3.43 8.64
C ASN A 153 12.33 -4.95 8.83
N MET A 154 12.29 -5.45 10.07
CA MET A 154 12.31 -6.89 10.35
C MET A 154 11.05 -7.60 9.80
N ILE A 155 9.86 -7.05 10.02
CA ILE A 155 8.61 -7.59 9.45
C ILE A 155 8.69 -7.62 7.92
N THR A 156 9.16 -6.52 7.32
CA THR A 156 9.25 -6.40 5.87
C THR A 156 10.29 -7.38 5.30
N SER A 157 11.48 -7.49 5.91
CA SER A 157 12.53 -8.41 5.42
C SER A 157 12.09 -9.87 5.50
N GLU A 158 11.37 -10.23 6.56
CA GLU A 158 10.98 -11.63 6.80
C GLU A 158 9.72 -12.07 6.06
N LEU A 159 8.78 -11.15 5.80
CA LEU A 159 7.44 -11.51 5.30
C LEU A 159 7.11 -10.93 3.91
N SER A 160 7.80 -9.90 3.42
CA SER A 160 7.43 -9.27 2.13
C SER A 160 7.65 -10.16 0.90
N SER A 161 8.42 -11.24 1.02
CA SER A 161 8.54 -12.26 -0.04
C SER A 161 7.22 -12.98 -0.27
N GLU A 162 6.43 -13.22 0.78
CA GLU A 162 5.17 -13.97 0.74
C GLU A 162 3.91 -13.10 0.90
N TYR A 163 4.05 -11.90 1.47
CA TYR A 163 2.91 -11.02 1.80
C TYR A 163 3.05 -9.63 1.18
N ILE A 164 1.90 -9.04 0.84
CA ILE A 164 1.75 -7.59 0.72
C ILE A 164 1.39 -7.06 2.11
N ILE A 165 2.11 -6.07 2.61
CA ILE A 165 2.03 -5.60 4.00
C ILE A 165 1.72 -4.12 4.01
N GLU A 166 0.74 -3.72 4.82
CA GLU A 166 0.36 -2.33 5.03
C GLU A 166 0.38 -2.01 6.53
N ASN A 167 0.88 -0.84 6.89
CA ASN A 167 0.95 -0.36 8.27
C ASN A 167 0.28 1.02 8.38
N ARG A 168 -0.71 1.14 9.26
CA ARG A 168 -1.38 2.42 9.56
C ARG A 168 -1.41 2.72 11.05
N ILE A 169 -1.21 3.98 11.39
CA ILE A 169 -1.45 4.51 12.74
C ILE A 169 -2.87 5.07 12.76
N LEU A 170 -3.75 4.44 13.53
CA LEU A 170 -5.17 4.80 13.62
C LEU A 170 -5.53 5.18 15.05
N ASN A 171 -6.40 6.17 15.24
CA ASN A 171 -7.08 6.38 16.52
C ASN A 171 -8.39 5.62 16.52
N PHE A 172 -8.50 4.55 17.32
CA PHE A 172 -9.67 3.67 17.31
C PHE A 172 -10.99 4.35 17.66
N LYS A 173 -11.00 5.56 18.25
CA LYS A 173 -12.24 6.36 18.41
C LYS A 173 -12.95 6.60 17.07
N ASN A 174 -12.17 6.70 15.99
CA ASN A 174 -12.64 6.92 14.64
C ASN A 174 -12.90 5.63 13.87
N TYR A 175 -12.87 4.48 14.55
CA TYR A 175 -13.02 3.15 13.95
C TYR A 175 -13.87 2.24 14.84
N GLY A 176 -14.84 2.82 15.56
CA GLY A 176 -15.84 2.10 16.35
C GLY A 176 -15.48 1.84 17.83
N SER A 177 -14.31 2.26 18.31
CA SER A 177 -14.08 2.33 19.77
C SER A 177 -14.75 3.57 20.35
N ASN A 178 -15.29 3.44 21.55
CA ASN A 178 -15.85 4.57 22.30
C ASN A 178 -14.78 5.24 23.21
N SER A 179 -13.49 5.07 22.88
CA SER A 179 -12.36 5.64 23.60
C SER A 179 -11.24 6.06 22.65
N SER A 180 -10.57 7.17 22.97
CA SER A 180 -9.42 7.67 22.20
C SER A 180 -8.20 6.79 22.45
N ARG A 181 -7.84 5.96 21.47
CA ARG A 181 -6.75 4.98 21.57
C ARG A 181 -6.01 4.90 20.23
N THR A 182 -4.89 5.61 20.13
CA THR A 182 -4.02 5.55 18.95
C THR A 182 -3.16 4.30 18.96
N ARG A 183 -3.18 3.53 17.87
CA ARG A 183 -2.47 2.25 17.70
C ARG A 183 -1.95 2.09 16.28
N ALA A 184 -0.84 1.37 16.15
CA ALA A 184 -0.37 0.84 14.88
C ALA A 184 -1.09 -0.47 14.59
N LEU A 185 -1.68 -0.58 13.40
CA LEU A 185 -2.20 -1.81 12.84
C LEU A 185 -1.37 -2.17 11.61
N VAL A 186 -0.82 -3.38 11.61
CA VAL A 186 -0.11 -3.95 10.47
C VAL A 186 -0.91 -5.13 9.95
N ILE A 187 -1.35 -5.06 8.70
CA ILE A 187 -2.10 -6.13 8.05
C ILE A 187 -1.28 -6.66 6.89
N GLY A 188 -1.16 -7.98 6.81
CA GLY A 188 -0.56 -8.66 5.68
C GLY A 188 -1.56 -9.53 4.94
N VAL A 189 -1.53 -9.47 3.61
CA VAL A 189 -2.28 -10.35 2.72
C VAL A 189 -1.29 -11.23 1.96
N HIS A 190 -1.46 -12.55 2.04
CA HIS A 190 -0.61 -13.47 1.32
C HIS A 190 -0.70 -13.22 -0.19
N LYS A 191 0.42 -13.28 -0.92
CA LYS A 191 0.47 -12.93 -2.35
C LYS A 191 -0.46 -13.77 -3.22
N SER A 192 -0.81 -14.99 -2.80
CA SER A 192 -1.84 -15.80 -3.48
C SER A 192 -3.24 -15.18 -3.49
N GLU A 193 -3.55 -14.31 -2.52
CA GLU A 193 -4.84 -13.61 -2.42
C GLU A 193 -4.79 -12.20 -3.05
N SER A 194 -3.58 -11.69 -3.31
CA SER A 194 -3.34 -10.28 -3.65
C SER A 194 -3.84 -9.81 -5.02
N ASP A 195 -4.26 -10.74 -5.88
CA ASP A 195 -4.94 -10.37 -7.13
C ASP A 195 -6.38 -9.91 -6.87
N PHE A 196 -6.95 -10.23 -5.71
CA PHE A 196 -8.34 -9.93 -5.34
C PHE A 196 -8.46 -9.10 -4.06
N ILE A 197 -7.54 -9.22 -3.11
CA ILE A 197 -7.64 -8.59 -1.78
C ILE A 197 -6.36 -7.82 -1.49
N LEU A 198 -6.49 -6.56 -1.11
CA LEU A 198 -5.38 -5.73 -0.64
C LEU A 198 -5.47 -5.53 0.88
N PRO A 199 -4.33 -5.38 1.57
CA PRO A 199 -4.32 -5.11 3.00
C PRO A 199 -5.14 -3.88 3.39
N LEU A 200 -5.12 -2.82 2.57
CA LEU A 200 -5.83 -1.56 2.83
C LEU A 200 -7.35 -1.76 3.02
N GLU A 201 -7.93 -2.71 2.29
CA GLU A 201 -9.37 -3.02 2.33
C GLU A 201 -9.78 -3.75 3.62
N LEU A 202 -8.81 -4.34 4.32
CA LEU A 202 -9.06 -5.11 5.54
C LEU A 202 -9.03 -4.23 6.80
N PHE A 203 -8.57 -2.98 6.70
CA PHE A 203 -8.61 -2.05 7.83
C PHE A 203 -10.06 -1.71 8.21
N PRO A 204 -10.34 -1.45 9.50
CA PRO A 204 -11.64 -0.95 9.95
C PRO A 204 -12.08 0.28 9.16
N ASN A 205 -13.40 0.50 9.06
CA ASN A 205 -13.94 1.67 8.37
C ASN A 205 -14.02 2.86 9.31
N TYR A 206 -13.78 4.05 8.76
CA TYR A 206 -13.92 5.28 9.51
C TYR A 206 -15.36 5.42 10.03
N ARG A 207 -15.50 5.92 11.25
CA ARG A 207 -16.76 6.32 11.88
C ARG A 207 -16.50 7.58 12.70
N GLU A 208 -17.49 8.45 12.79
CA GLU A 208 -17.43 9.57 13.72
C GLU A 208 -17.35 9.06 15.17
N GLU A 209 -16.56 9.76 15.98
CA GLU A 209 -16.40 9.45 17.40
C GLU A 209 -17.65 9.76 18.21
N LYS A 210 -17.86 9.00 19.29
CA LYS A 210 -18.92 9.28 20.27
C LYS A 210 -18.37 10.00 21.49
N THR A 211 -19.13 10.95 21.99
CA THR A 211 -18.90 11.61 23.28
C THR A 211 -19.12 10.64 24.44
N LEU A 212 -18.50 10.92 25.59
CA LEU A 212 -18.69 10.13 26.81
C LEU A 212 -20.17 10.14 27.25
N ARG A 213 -20.88 11.25 27.05
CA ARG A 213 -22.32 11.39 27.32
C ARG A 213 -23.14 10.38 26.52
N GLU A 214 -22.88 10.23 25.23
CA GLU A 214 -23.59 9.25 24.39
C GLU A 214 -23.29 7.79 24.80
N VAL A 215 -22.14 7.53 25.39
CA VAL A 215 -21.69 6.17 25.74
C VAL A 215 -22.21 5.72 27.11
N ILE A 216 -22.16 6.60 28.12
CA ILE A 216 -22.50 6.25 29.52
C ILE A 216 -23.50 7.20 30.18
N GLY A 217 -23.91 8.29 29.54
CA GLY A 217 -24.69 9.36 30.18
C GLY A 217 -26.09 8.97 30.64
N THR A 218 -26.63 7.85 30.16
CA THR A 218 -27.93 7.30 30.58
C THR A 218 -27.81 6.20 31.63
N MET A 219 -26.60 5.90 32.12
CA MET A 219 -26.39 4.89 33.15
C MET A 219 -26.82 5.43 34.52
N PRO A 220 -27.34 4.56 35.42
CA PRO A 220 -27.74 5.00 36.75
C PRO A 220 -26.54 5.52 37.56
N GLU A 221 -26.82 6.38 38.54
CA GLU A 221 -25.78 6.84 39.45
C GLU A 221 -25.44 5.75 40.47
N LEU A 222 -24.19 5.73 40.92
CA LEU A 222 -23.74 4.79 41.96
C LEU A 222 -23.36 5.54 43.22
N SER A 223 -23.97 5.13 44.33
CA SER A 223 -23.59 5.50 45.68
C SER A 223 -22.25 4.86 46.07
N TRP A 224 -21.67 5.33 47.17
CA TRP A 224 -20.36 4.84 47.61
C TRP A 224 -20.35 3.32 47.88
N GLY A 225 -19.57 2.57 47.09
CA GLY A 225 -19.46 1.11 47.21
C GLY A 225 -20.66 0.33 46.66
N GLU A 226 -21.59 1.00 45.96
CA GLU A 226 -22.79 0.38 45.42
C GLU A 226 -22.49 -0.57 44.25
N TYR A 227 -23.31 -1.63 44.17
CA TYR A 227 -23.48 -2.46 42.99
C TYR A 227 -24.87 -2.17 42.44
N ASP A 228 -24.97 -1.86 41.14
CA ASP A 228 -26.28 -1.71 40.51
C ASP A 228 -27.16 -2.96 40.71
N ASN A 229 -28.46 -2.73 40.85
CA ASN A 229 -29.44 -3.79 41.11
C ASN A 229 -29.60 -4.76 39.93
N THR A 230 -29.36 -4.28 38.71
CA THR A 230 -29.55 -5.00 37.45
C THR A 230 -28.26 -5.30 36.70
N ASP A 231 -27.13 -4.74 37.12
CA ASP A 231 -25.82 -5.00 36.51
C ASP A 231 -24.68 -5.03 37.53
N PHE A 232 -24.28 -6.23 37.94
CA PHE A 232 -23.13 -6.48 38.81
C PHE A 232 -21.85 -5.77 38.35
N TYR A 233 -21.62 -5.65 37.04
CA TYR A 233 -20.43 -4.99 36.50
C TYR A 233 -20.55 -3.45 36.52
N HIS A 234 -21.74 -2.91 36.73
CA HIS A 234 -21.91 -1.50 37.08
C HIS A 234 -21.64 -1.30 38.58
N SER A 235 -20.36 -1.48 38.92
CA SER A 235 -19.75 -1.26 40.22
C SER A 235 -18.32 -0.76 40.03
N PHE A 236 -17.79 -0.03 41.01
CA PHE A 236 -16.47 0.63 40.93
C PHE A 236 -15.54 0.24 42.07
N ARG A 237 -14.24 0.52 41.89
CA ARG A 237 -13.24 0.25 42.92
C ARG A 237 -13.31 1.31 44.01
N GLU A 238 -13.57 0.88 45.25
CA GLU A 238 -13.39 1.73 46.42
C GLU A 238 -11.92 2.15 46.58
N TYR A 239 -11.70 3.44 46.81
CA TYR A 239 -10.42 4.02 47.24
C TYR A 239 -10.56 4.56 48.68
N PRO A 240 -9.46 4.87 49.39
CA PRO A 240 -9.54 5.41 50.74
C PRO A 240 -10.51 6.60 50.85
N ILE A 241 -11.50 6.52 51.76
CA ILE A 241 -12.65 7.44 51.78
C ILE A 241 -12.27 8.93 51.88
N HIS A 242 -11.19 9.26 52.61
CA HIS A 242 -10.69 10.64 52.73
C HIS A 242 -10.29 11.25 51.39
N MET A 243 -9.92 10.45 50.38
CA MET A 243 -9.59 10.97 49.05
C MET A 243 -10.83 11.49 48.30
N ARG A 244 -12.04 11.21 48.79
CA ARG A 244 -13.28 11.70 48.20
C ARG A 244 -13.37 13.22 48.31
N ASP A 245 -12.90 13.79 49.42
CA ASP A 245 -12.86 15.23 49.66
C ASP A 245 -11.96 15.98 48.67
N TRP A 246 -11.01 15.28 48.05
CA TRP A 246 -10.14 15.86 47.03
C TRP A 246 -10.90 16.15 45.73
N ILE A 247 -11.99 15.42 45.46
CA ILE A 247 -12.69 15.46 44.17
C ILE A 247 -14.15 15.92 44.25
N SER A 248 -14.76 15.90 45.43
CA SER A 248 -16.20 16.15 45.62
C SER A 248 -16.69 17.49 45.07
N ASN A 249 -15.85 18.53 45.15
CA ASN A 249 -16.20 19.89 44.70
C ASN A 249 -15.69 20.21 43.29
N LEU A 250 -15.02 19.26 42.61
CA LEU A 250 -14.50 19.49 41.27
C LEU A 250 -15.64 19.47 40.25
N LYS A 251 -15.60 20.42 39.31
CA LYS A 251 -16.42 20.41 38.09
C LYS A 251 -15.74 19.60 36.99
N GLU A 252 -16.47 19.31 35.91
CA GLU A 252 -15.92 18.67 34.71
C GLU A 252 -14.62 19.37 34.26
N GLY A 253 -13.57 18.57 34.02
CA GLY A 253 -12.27 19.08 33.59
C GLY A 253 -11.40 19.73 34.68
N GLN A 254 -11.86 19.88 35.92
CA GLN A 254 -11.03 20.41 37.02
C GLN A 254 -10.15 19.33 37.64
N SER A 255 -8.97 19.72 38.15
CA SER A 255 -8.03 18.84 38.85
C SER A 255 -8.08 19.04 40.36
N ALA A 256 -7.92 17.96 41.13
CA ALA A 256 -7.81 18.02 42.58
C ALA A 256 -6.57 18.81 43.05
N PHE A 257 -5.56 18.99 42.19
CA PHE A 257 -4.40 19.83 42.50
C PHE A 257 -4.71 21.33 42.45
N ASP A 258 -5.82 21.72 41.81
CA ASP A 258 -6.25 23.13 41.67
C ASP A 258 -7.07 23.61 42.87
N ASN A 259 -7.31 22.74 43.87
CA ASN A 259 -7.98 23.13 45.10
C ASN A 259 -7.19 24.24 45.83
N ILE A 260 -7.88 25.23 46.40
CA ILE A 260 -7.24 26.32 47.17
C ILE A 260 -6.66 25.75 48.48
N ASP A 261 -7.41 24.88 49.12
CA ASP A 261 -7.06 24.24 50.40
C ASP A 261 -6.13 23.04 50.19
N ASP A 262 -4.96 23.07 50.82
CA ASP A 262 -3.93 22.02 50.72
C ASP A 262 -4.41 20.68 51.26
N VAL A 263 -5.34 20.64 52.22
CA VAL A 263 -5.90 19.38 52.73
C VAL A 263 -6.79 18.68 51.69
N LYS A 264 -7.28 19.42 50.69
CA LYS A 264 -8.09 18.91 49.58
C LYS A 264 -7.25 18.59 48.34
N LYS A 265 -5.94 18.81 48.37
CA LYS A 265 -5.03 18.37 47.31
C LYS A 265 -4.64 16.91 47.54
N PRO A 266 -4.35 16.13 46.48
CA PRO A 266 -3.81 14.79 46.64
C PRO A 266 -2.49 14.82 47.43
N HIS A 267 -2.48 14.26 48.63
CA HIS A 267 -1.35 14.33 49.56
C HIS A 267 -1.06 13.00 50.25
N LYS A 268 0.04 12.97 51.01
CA LYS A 268 0.38 11.93 51.98
C LYS A 268 0.62 12.58 53.32
N ILE A 269 0.34 11.85 54.39
CA ILE A 269 0.72 12.26 55.75
C ILE A 269 2.03 11.55 56.09
N ILE A 270 3.10 12.33 56.30
CA ILE A 270 4.42 11.83 56.70
C ILE A 270 4.77 12.54 58.01
N ASN A 271 4.95 11.78 59.09
CA ASN A 271 5.24 12.31 60.43
C ASN A 271 4.22 13.35 60.94
N GLY A 272 2.94 13.20 60.56
CA GLY A 272 1.87 14.14 60.94
C GLY A 272 1.76 15.37 60.03
N GLU A 273 2.68 15.57 59.09
CA GLU A 273 2.65 16.68 58.15
C GLU A 273 2.07 16.30 56.78
N ILE A 274 1.37 17.24 56.16
CA ILE A 274 0.81 17.10 54.81
C ILE A 274 1.89 17.33 53.78
N VAL A 275 2.19 16.28 53.00
CA VAL A 275 3.10 16.35 51.86
C VAL A 275 2.30 16.16 50.57
N ILE A 276 2.11 17.25 49.81
CA ILE A 276 1.39 17.23 48.54
C ILE A 276 2.12 16.36 47.52
N ASN A 277 1.37 15.50 46.81
CA ASN A 277 1.93 14.65 45.77
C ASN A 277 2.46 15.49 44.60
N LYS A 278 3.57 15.08 43.98
CA LYS A 278 4.11 15.79 42.81
C LYS A 278 3.19 15.64 41.59
N PHE A 279 2.76 16.76 41.03
CA PHE A 279 1.99 16.82 39.77
C PHE A 279 2.91 16.60 38.56
N LYS A 280 3.28 15.33 38.29
CA LYS A 280 4.18 15.00 37.19
C LYS A 280 3.48 14.83 35.83
N ASN A 281 2.17 14.53 35.81
CA ASN A 281 1.37 14.34 34.60
C ASN A 281 0.03 15.09 34.72
N GLY A 282 -0.31 15.90 33.71
CA GLY A 282 -1.40 16.89 33.72
C GLY A 282 -2.84 16.36 33.92
N ASP A 283 -3.07 15.08 33.71
CA ASP A 283 -4.43 14.51 33.62
C ASP A 283 -4.83 13.64 34.83
N LYS A 284 -3.95 13.47 35.82
CA LYS A 284 -4.26 12.67 37.03
C LYS A 284 -5.14 13.47 37.99
N TYR A 285 -6.02 12.78 38.71
CA TYR A 285 -6.97 13.40 39.65
C TYR A 285 -7.85 14.51 39.05
N LYS A 286 -8.12 14.42 37.75
CA LYS A 286 -8.96 15.34 37.00
C LYS A 286 -10.31 14.68 36.70
N ARG A 287 -11.39 15.45 36.69
CA ARG A 287 -12.69 14.95 36.22
C ARG A 287 -12.74 14.87 34.70
N GLN A 288 -13.37 13.82 34.18
CA GLN A 288 -13.70 13.74 32.76
C GLN A 288 -14.76 14.77 32.37
N ILE A 289 -14.89 14.99 31.06
CA ILE A 289 -15.88 15.91 30.47
C ILE A 289 -16.86 15.05 29.66
N PHE A 290 -18.16 15.18 29.90
CA PHE A 290 -19.18 14.38 29.23
C PHE A 290 -19.19 14.60 27.71
N ASP A 291 -19.02 15.85 27.27
CA ASP A 291 -19.08 16.24 25.86
C ASP A 291 -17.72 16.07 25.14
N LYS A 292 -16.85 15.19 25.67
CA LYS A 292 -15.60 14.77 25.02
C LYS A 292 -15.54 13.25 24.92
N VAL A 293 -14.74 12.76 23.97
CA VAL A 293 -14.46 11.32 23.82
C VAL A 293 -13.73 10.80 25.06
N ALA A 294 -14.08 9.59 25.50
CA ALA A 294 -13.42 8.94 26.62
C ALA A 294 -11.90 8.77 26.37
N PRO A 295 -11.05 8.86 27.41
CA PRO A 295 -9.60 8.76 27.25
C PRO A 295 -9.14 7.32 26.95
N CYS A 296 -7.86 7.14 26.62
CA CYS A 296 -7.25 5.82 26.58
C CYS A 296 -7.16 5.22 28.00
N PHE A 297 -7.65 4.00 28.20
CA PHE A 297 -7.55 3.31 29.49
C PHE A 297 -6.34 2.38 29.57
N HIS A 298 -5.65 2.45 30.71
CA HIS A 298 -4.54 1.59 31.09
C HIS A 298 -4.97 0.50 32.08
N THR A 299 -4.04 -0.35 32.49
CA THR A 299 -4.26 -1.50 33.39
C THR A 299 -4.67 -1.12 34.81
N ARG A 300 -4.31 0.08 35.28
CA ARG A 300 -4.64 0.61 36.61
C ARG A 300 -5.78 1.62 36.56
N ASN A 301 -6.81 1.31 35.76
CA ASN A 301 -8.01 2.14 35.64
C ASN A 301 -8.86 2.20 36.92
N ASP A 302 -8.50 1.43 37.95
CA ASP A 302 -9.03 1.47 39.30
C ASP A 302 -8.51 2.65 40.15
N GLN A 303 -7.44 3.34 39.72
CA GLN A 303 -6.76 4.33 40.55
C GLN A 303 -6.82 5.74 39.94
N MET A 304 -7.31 6.71 40.73
CA MET A 304 -7.29 8.14 40.39
C MET A 304 -5.86 8.68 40.14
N ALA A 305 -4.86 8.05 40.77
CA ALA A 305 -3.45 8.40 40.64
C ALA A 305 -2.79 7.90 39.34
N SER A 306 -3.43 6.95 38.64
CA SER A 306 -2.85 6.33 37.46
C SER A 306 -3.09 7.15 36.20
N GLN A 307 -4.33 7.59 36.00
CA GLN A 307 -4.80 8.24 34.77
C GLN A 307 -6.11 9.00 35.04
N ASN A 308 -6.63 9.70 34.04
CA ASN A 308 -7.88 10.44 34.12
C ASN A 308 -9.10 9.51 34.07
N THR A 309 -9.44 8.84 35.18
CA THR A 309 -10.55 7.88 35.29
C THR A 309 -11.69 8.34 36.17
N ILE A 310 -11.68 9.59 36.63
CA ILE A 310 -12.73 10.10 37.53
C ILE A 310 -13.97 10.42 36.68
N HIS A 311 -15.13 9.93 37.15
CA HIS A 311 -16.41 10.16 36.51
C HIS A 311 -16.71 11.67 36.38
N PRO A 312 -17.36 12.13 35.30
CA PRO A 312 -17.59 13.57 35.07
C PRO A 312 -18.33 14.29 36.20
N ASN A 313 -19.25 13.61 36.88
CA ASN A 313 -20.09 14.20 37.95
C ASN A 313 -20.21 13.37 39.23
N GLN A 314 -19.61 12.17 39.30
CA GLN A 314 -19.73 11.27 40.47
C GLN A 314 -18.36 11.10 41.15
N ASP A 315 -18.33 10.97 42.47
CA ASP A 315 -17.09 10.86 43.26
C ASP A 315 -16.54 9.43 43.23
N ARG A 316 -16.20 8.96 42.02
CA ARG A 316 -15.72 7.61 41.80
C ARG A 316 -14.89 7.52 40.52
N VAL A 317 -14.14 6.42 40.42
CA VAL A 317 -13.61 5.98 39.14
C VAL A 317 -14.71 5.32 38.28
N PHE A 318 -14.45 5.14 36.99
CA PHE A 318 -15.36 4.40 36.12
C PHE A 318 -15.61 2.96 36.62
N SER A 319 -16.86 2.55 36.49
CA SER A 319 -17.35 1.20 36.75
C SER A 319 -16.79 0.21 35.71
N ILE A 320 -16.84 -1.10 36.01
CA ILE A 320 -16.41 -2.11 35.03
C ILE A 320 -17.28 -2.04 33.76
N ARG A 321 -18.61 -1.92 33.88
CA ARG A 321 -19.53 -1.78 32.75
C ARG A 321 -19.26 -0.54 31.89
N GLU A 322 -19.00 0.60 32.51
CA GLU A 322 -18.66 1.83 31.79
C GLU A 322 -17.40 1.61 30.93
N LEU A 323 -16.36 1.01 31.52
CA LEU A 323 -15.14 0.66 30.79
C LEU A 323 -15.39 -0.35 29.66
N MET A 324 -16.28 -1.33 29.87
CA MET A 324 -16.68 -2.28 28.82
C MET A 324 -17.35 -1.57 27.64
N LYS A 325 -18.29 -0.65 27.90
CA LYS A 325 -18.95 0.15 26.86
C LYS A 325 -17.95 1.03 26.10
N MET A 326 -16.99 1.64 26.81
CA MET A 326 -15.95 2.48 26.20
C MET A 326 -14.97 1.66 25.32
N MET A 327 -14.71 0.41 25.68
CA MET A 327 -13.88 -0.53 24.91
C MET A 327 -14.69 -1.34 23.87
N SER A 328 -15.96 -0.99 23.66
CA SER A 328 -16.88 -1.65 22.73
C SER A 328 -16.96 -3.17 22.94
N ILE A 329 -16.89 -3.61 24.20
CA ILE A 329 -17.00 -5.02 24.59
C ILE A 329 -18.50 -5.39 24.57
N PRO A 330 -18.92 -6.39 23.78
CA PRO A 330 -20.33 -6.77 23.67
C PRO A 330 -20.83 -7.41 24.96
N ASP A 331 -22.13 -7.25 25.25
CA ASP A 331 -22.77 -7.84 26.44
C ASP A 331 -22.75 -9.38 26.44
N SER A 332 -22.55 -10.00 25.27
CA SER A 332 -22.36 -11.44 25.14
C SER A 332 -21.00 -11.93 25.68
N PHE A 333 -20.03 -11.05 25.91
CA PHE A 333 -18.73 -11.40 26.50
C PHE A 333 -18.87 -11.64 28.00
N LYS A 334 -18.46 -12.82 28.46
CA LYS A 334 -18.60 -13.26 29.84
C LYS A 334 -17.30 -13.16 30.61
N TRP A 335 -17.32 -12.54 31.79
CA TRP A 335 -16.16 -12.51 32.70
C TRP A 335 -16.20 -13.60 33.77
N SER A 336 -17.38 -14.16 34.05
CA SER A 336 -17.57 -15.21 35.05
C SER A 336 -18.35 -16.39 34.47
N LYS A 337 -18.23 -17.55 35.11
CA LYS A 337 -19.08 -18.72 34.84
C LYS A 337 -20.52 -18.47 35.27
N LEU A 338 -20.71 -17.64 36.29
CA LEU A 338 -22.04 -17.21 36.75
C LEU A 338 -22.67 -16.30 35.70
N SER A 339 -23.97 -16.45 35.48
CA SER A 339 -24.71 -15.53 34.62
C SER A 339 -24.83 -14.15 35.30
N LEU A 340 -25.13 -13.10 34.53
CA LEU A 340 -25.38 -11.78 35.09
C LEU A 340 -26.55 -11.81 36.09
N HIS A 341 -27.59 -12.58 35.79
CA HIS A 341 -28.72 -12.81 36.69
C HIS A 341 -28.27 -13.42 38.03
N ASP A 342 -27.41 -14.45 37.99
CA ASP A 342 -26.90 -15.09 39.21
C ASP A 342 -25.96 -14.19 40.02
N LEU A 343 -25.21 -13.31 39.35
CA LEU A 343 -24.37 -12.32 40.00
C LEU A 343 -25.21 -11.23 40.68
N ASN A 344 -26.30 -10.80 40.03
CA ASN A 344 -27.21 -9.78 40.55
C ASN A 344 -28.01 -10.27 41.76
N SER A 345 -28.37 -11.55 41.79
CA SER A 345 -29.13 -12.17 42.89
C SER A 345 -28.30 -12.42 44.16
N LYS A 346 -26.97 -12.26 44.10
CA LYS A 346 -26.09 -12.38 45.28
C LYS A 346 -26.33 -11.28 46.29
N SER A 347 -26.16 -11.61 47.56
CA SER A 347 -26.12 -10.61 48.63
C SER A 347 -24.93 -9.67 48.45
N TYR A 348 -24.99 -8.48 49.04
CA TYR A 348 -23.91 -7.50 48.98
C TYR A 348 -22.54 -8.07 49.43
N LYS A 349 -22.53 -8.88 50.52
CA LYS A 349 -21.30 -9.52 51.02
C LYS A 349 -20.70 -10.47 49.98
N GLU A 350 -21.52 -11.26 49.32
CA GLU A 350 -21.09 -12.18 48.25
C GLU A 350 -20.60 -11.42 47.02
N LYS A 351 -21.34 -10.39 46.57
CA LYS A 351 -20.92 -9.51 45.46
C LYS A 351 -19.53 -8.93 45.71
N LYS A 352 -19.29 -8.41 46.92
CA LYS A 352 -18.00 -7.85 47.34
C LYS A 352 -16.88 -8.91 47.35
N ALA A 353 -17.16 -10.11 47.82
CA ALA A 353 -16.20 -11.22 47.81
C ALA A 353 -15.80 -11.65 46.38
N ILE A 354 -16.79 -11.75 45.47
CA ILE A 354 -16.57 -12.08 44.06
C ILE A 354 -15.74 -10.97 43.39
N SER A 355 -16.16 -9.71 43.54
CA SER A 355 -15.45 -8.57 42.95
C SER A 355 -14.01 -8.49 43.42
N LYS A 356 -13.73 -8.66 44.72
CA LYS A 356 -12.36 -8.67 45.26
C LYS A 356 -11.45 -9.69 44.58
N LYS A 357 -12.00 -10.82 44.14
CA LYS A 357 -11.26 -11.88 43.43
C LYS A 357 -11.07 -11.59 41.94
N GLU A 358 -12.09 -11.07 41.27
CA GLU A 358 -12.12 -10.99 39.80
C GLU A 358 -11.80 -9.59 39.25
N GLU A 359 -12.17 -8.52 39.95
CA GLU A 359 -12.14 -7.13 39.47
C GLU A 359 -10.78 -6.74 38.87
N MET A 360 -9.68 -7.02 39.59
CA MET A 360 -8.35 -6.62 39.14
C MET A 360 -7.96 -7.32 37.83
N ASN A 361 -8.35 -8.59 37.66
CA ASN A 361 -8.11 -9.33 36.42
C ASN A 361 -8.91 -8.70 35.27
N ILE A 362 -10.18 -8.39 35.50
CA ILE A 362 -11.06 -7.75 34.51
C ILE A 362 -10.47 -6.40 34.08
N ARG A 363 -10.17 -5.51 35.04
CA ARG A 363 -9.65 -4.17 34.77
C ARG A 363 -8.32 -4.20 34.02
N GLN A 364 -7.40 -5.08 34.42
CA GLN A 364 -6.11 -5.24 33.72
C GLN A 364 -6.32 -5.74 32.28
N SER A 365 -7.18 -6.74 32.09
CA SER A 365 -7.50 -7.28 30.77
C SER A 365 -8.15 -6.24 29.87
N ILE A 366 -9.07 -5.41 30.38
CA ILE A 366 -9.67 -4.30 29.63
C ILE A 366 -8.62 -3.27 29.21
N GLY A 367 -7.73 -2.85 30.13
CA GLY A 367 -6.72 -1.84 29.82
C GLY A 367 -5.69 -2.26 28.76
N GLU A 368 -5.35 -3.55 28.73
CA GLU A 368 -4.43 -4.12 27.72
C GLU A 368 -5.12 -4.47 26.40
N ALA A 369 -6.43 -4.73 26.41
CA ALA A 369 -7.13 -5.21 25.24
C ALA A 369 -7.14 -4.22 24.07
N VAL A 370 -7.31 -4.79 22.87
CA VAL A 370 -7.82 -4.09 21.70
C VAL A 370 -9.34 -4.01 21.84
N PRO A 371 -9.99 -2.87 21.55
CA PRO A 371 -11.44 -2.78 21.50
C PRO A 371 -12.04 -3.84 20.56
N THR A 372 -13.07 -4.57 21.01
CA THR A 372 -13.61 -5.73 20.27
C THR A 372 -14.09 -5.35 18.86
N GLU A 373 -14.70 -4.16 18.73
CA GLU A 373 -15.22 -3.65 17.46
C GLU A 373 -14.16 -3.49 16.36
N VAL A 374 -12.90 -3.24 16.73
CA VAL A 374 -11.80 -3.08 15.76
C VAL A 374 -11.50 -4.41 15.07
N PHE A 375 -11.28 -5.48 15.84
CA PHE A 375 -11.03 -6.80 15.27
C PHE A 375 -12.29 -7.43 14.66
N ARG A 376 -13.49 -7.08 15.15
CA ARG A 376 -14.75 -7.47 14.52
C ARG A 376 -14.83 -6.94 13.09
N GLN A 377 -14.54 -5.65 12.88
CA GLN A 377 -14.55 -5.07 11.53
C GLN A 377 -13.53 -5.70 10.59
N ILE A 378 -12.31 -5.96 11.08
CA ILE A 378 -11.28 -6.66 10.28
C ILE A 378 -11.77 -8.06 9.88
N ALA A 379 -12.33 -8.81 10.83
CA ALA A 379 -12.88 -10.14 10.59
C ALA A 379 -14.03 -10.11 9.56
N ASN A 380 -14.96 -9.15 9.70
CA ASN A 380 -16.06 -8.95 8.76
C ASN A 380 -15.55 -8.61 7.35
N ASN A 381 -14.56 -7.72 7.22
CA ASN A 381 -13.98 -7.35 5.93
C ASN A 381 -13.32 -8.56 5.26
N ILE A 382 -12.54 -9.36 6.01
CA ILE A 382 -11.96 -10.62 5.52
C ILE A 382 -13.06 -11.57 5.04
N LYS A 383 -14.09 -11.78 5.86
CA LYS A 383 -15.21 -12.68 5.54
C LYS A 383 -15.94 -12.24 4.28
N LYS A 384 -16.24 -10.94 4.15
CA LYS A 384 -16.89 -10.35 2.96
C LYS A 384 -16.09 -10.65 1.70
N HIS A 385 -14.79 -10.39 1.70
CA HIS A 385 -13.95 -10.62 0.52
C HIS A 385 -13.75 -12.10 0.19
N LEU A 386 -13.65 -12.98 1.18
CA LEU A 386 -13.50 -14.41 0.95
C LEU A 386 -14.80 -15.08 0.47
N ASN A 387 -15.96 -14.55 0.85
CA ASN A 387 -17.27 -15.06 0.42
C ASN A 387 -17.64 -14.65 -1.02
N GLN A 388 -16.97 -13.63 -1.58
CA GLN A 388 -17.19 -13.24 -2.98
C GLN A 388 -16.61 -14.27 -3.95
N LYS A 389 -17.38 -14.60 -4.98
CA LYS A 389 -16.98 -15.50 -6.07
C LYS A 389 -15.85 -14.83 -6.87
N LYS A 390 -14.72 -15.53 -6.94
CA LYS A 390 -13.56 -15.17 -7.78
C LYS A 390 -13.62 -15.97 -9.08
N ILE A 391 -13.67 -15.28 -10.22
CA ILE A 391 -13.73 -15.90 -11.55
C ILE A 391 -12.34 -15.84 -12.19
N ARG A 392 -11.83 -17.00 -12.61
CA ARG A 392 -10.52 -17.09 -13.28
C ARG A 392 -10.63 -16.64 -14.72
N GLU A 393 -9.52 -16.14 -15.27
CA GLU A 393 -9.45 -15.60 -16.63
C GLU A 393 -9.92 -16.58 -17.72
N VAL A 394 -9.63 -17.88 -17.56
CA VAL A 394 -10.09 -18.94 -18.50
C VAL A 394 -11.61 -19.05 -18.53
N ASP A 395 -12.25 -18.88 -17.36
CA ASP A 395 -13.70 -18.99 -17.20
C ASP A 395 -14.41 -17.70 -17.65
N ILE A 396 -13.73 -16.55 -17.63
CA ILE A 396 -14.28 -15.25 -18.04
C ILE A 396 -14.67 -15.26 -19.53
N ASN A 397 -13.80 -15.73 -20.43
CA ASN A 397 -14.11 -15.74 -21.86
C ASN A 397 -15.33 -16.61 -22.17
N LYS A 398 -15.44 -17.75 -21.49
CA LYS A 398 -16.58 -18.64 -21.59
C LYS A 398 -17.87 -17.95 -21.16
N ILE A 399 -17.86 -17.26 -20.01
CA ILE A 399 -19.02 -16.49 -19.51
C ILE A 399 -19.43 -15.40 -20.51
N ILE A 400 -18.46 -14.68 -21.08
CA ILE A 400 -18.73 -13.61 -22.06
C ILE A 400 -19.48 -14.15 -23.28
N ASP A 401 -19.09 -15.33 -23.77
CA ASP A 401 -19.71 -15.95 -24.93
C ASP A 401 -21.06 -16.59 -24.60
N GLU A 402 -21.18 -17.29 -23.47
CA GLU A 402 -22.42 -17.95 -23.02
C GLU A 402 -23.54 -16.94 -22.70
N GLU A 403 -23.20 -15.87 -21.98
CA GLU A 403 -24.14 -14.83 -21.57
C GLU A 403 -24.28 -13.70 -22.62
N LYS A 404 -23.58 -13.83 -23.76
CA LYS A 404 -23.57 -12.84 -24.86
C LYS A 404 -23.30 -11.42 -24.38
N LEU A 405 -22.27 -11.26 -23.54
CA LEU A 405 -21.92 -10.00 -22.89
C LEU A 405 -21.30 -8.97 -23.85
N ALA A 406 -21.03 -9.36 -25.09
CA ALA A 406 -20.74 -8.43 -26.18
C ALA A 406 -21.94 -7.54 -26.53
N ASP A 407 -23.15 -7.79 -26.00
CA ASP A 407 -24.27 -6.84 -26.02
C ASP A 407 -24.33 -6.00 -24.72
N ILE A 408 -24.53 -4.68 -24.84
CA ILE A 408 -24.44 -3.76 -23.69
C ILE A 408 -25.56 -3.99 -22.68
N SER A 409 -26.76 -4.32 -23.16
CA SER A 409 -27.91 -4.55 -22.30
C SER A 409 -27.74 -5.84 -21.49
N ASN A 410 -27.22 -6.89 -22.14
CA ASN A 410 -26.87 -8.14 -21.46
C ASN A 410 -25.76 -7.93 -20.43
N LEU A 411 -24.70 -7.19 -20.78
CA LEU A 411 -23.62 -6.87 -19.85
C LEU A 411 -24.12 -6.10 -18.63
N LYS A 412 -24.93 -5.05 -18.83
CA LYS A 412 -25.51 -4.26 -17.74
C LYS A 412 -26.36 -5.12 -16.81
N LYS A 413 -27.20 -6.00 -17.37
CA LYS A 413 -28.02 -6.95 -16.60
C LYS A 413 -27.16 -7.95 -15.83
N TYR A 414 -26.11 -8.50 -16.46
CA TYR A 414 -25.19 -9.42 -15.81
C TYR A 414 -24.49 -8.77 -14.63
N VAL A 415 -23.95 -7.56 -14.80
CA VAL A 415 -23.28 -6.82 -13.73
C VAL A 415 -24.25 -6.53 -12.58
N LEU A 416 -25.46 -6.04 -12.88
CA LEU A 416 -26.47 -5.77 -11.85
C LEU A 416 -26.81 -7.00 -11.01
N ASN A 417 -26.94 -8.17 -11.65
CA ASN A 417 -27.30 -9.42 -10.99
C ASN A 417 -26.16 -10.03 -10.17
N ASN A 418 -24.90 -9.67 -10.45
CA ASN A 418 -23.72 -10.33 -9.88
C ASN A 418 -22.83 -9.42 -9.02
N LYS A 419 -23.07 -8.10 -8.96
CA LYS A 419 -22.20 -7.15 -8.25
C LYS A 419 -22.01 -7.40 -6.75
N ASP A 420 -22.97 -8.05 -6.10
CA ASP A 420 -22.90 -8.37 -4.67
C ASP A 420 -22.24 -9.72 -4.39
N SER A 421 -22.28 -10.65 -5.36
CA SER A 421 -21.82 -12.03 -5.20
C SER A 421 -20.46 -12.30 -5.85
N VAL A 422 -20.10 -11.57 -6.90
CA VAL A 422 -18.82 -11.68 -7.62
C VAL A 422 -17.92 -10.52 -7.22
N CYS A 423 -16.62 -10.78 -7.02
CA CYS A 423 -15.70 -9.70 -6.66
C CYS A 423 -15.54 -8.68 -7.80
N PHE A 424 -15.23 -7.44 -7.42
CA PHE A 424 -15.09 -6.32 -8.34
C PHE A 424 -14.05 -6.60 -9.44
N GLU A 425 -12.93 -7.24 -9.11
CA GLU A 425 -11.84 -7.51 -10.06
C GLU A 425 -12.29 -8.44 -11.18
N SER A 426 -13.09 -9.46 -10.86
CA SER A 426 -13.65 -10.37 -11.85
C SER A 426 -14.67 -9.67 -12.74
N LEU A 427 -15.54 -8.82 -12.17
CA LEU A 427 -16.52 -8.04 -12.95
C LEU A 427 -15.84 -7.01 -13.84
N ALA A 428 -14.86 -6.27 -13.32
CA ALA A 428 -14.09 -5.31 -14.07
C ALA A 428 -13.40 -5.98 -15.28
N ARG A 429 -12.82 -7.16 -15.08
CA ARG A 429 -12.19 -7.93 -16.15
C ARG A 429 -13.20 -8.43 -17.19
N ILE A 430 -14.39 -8.88 -16.77
CA ILE A 430 -15.48 -9.26 -17.68
C ILE A 430 -15.90 -8.06 -18.54
N ILE A 431 -16.12 -6.90 -17.91
CA ILE A 431 -16.60 -5.70 -18.59
C ILE A 431 -15.58 -5.23 -19.63
N GLU A 432 -14.30 -5.20 -19.27
CA GLU A 432 -13.25 -4.80 -20.19
C GLU A 432 -13.09 -5.74 -21.39
N LEU A 433 -13.07 -7.06 -21.16
CA LEU A 433 -12.96 -8.04 -22.25
C LEU A 433 -14.21 -8.05 -23.13
N SER A 434 -15.38 -7.73 -22.57
CA SER A 434 -16.63 -7.57 -23.34
C SER A 434 -16.57 -6.34 -24.25
N ASN A 435 -15.98 -5.24 -23.78
CA ASN A 435 -15.85 -4.00 -24.55
C ASN A 435 -14.71 -4.03 -25.58
N ALA A 436 -13.63 -4.76 -25.32
CA ALA A 436 -12.55 -4.95 -26.30
C ALA A 436 -13.04 -5.67 -27.57
N LYS A 437 -14.10 -6.49 -27.47
CA LYS A 437 -14.79 -7.06 -28.65
C LYS A 437 -15.56 -6.00 -29.46
N ARG A 438 -15.84 -4.82 -28.90
CA ARG A 438 -16.59 -3.72 -29.55
C ARG A 438 -15.71 -2.60 -30.12
N TYR A 439 -14.62 -2.22 -29.44
CA TYR A 439 -13.81 -1.05 -29.83
C TYR A 439 -12.29 -1.30 -29.71
N SER A 440 -11.52 -0.82 -30.69
CA SER A 440 -10.05 -0.93 -30.76
C SER A 440 -9.28 0.15 -29.98
N HIS A 441 -9.92 0.86 -29.05
CA HIS A 441 -9.36 2.04 -28.38
C HIS A 441 -9.51 2.00 -26.84
N SER A 442 -9.28 0.84 -26.23
CA SER A 442 -9.60 0.63 -24.81
C SER A 442 -8.57 1.25 -23.86
N ALA A 443 -9.06 2.01 -22.87
CA ALA A 443 -8.35 2.21 -21.61
C ALA A 443 -8.06 0.84 -20.97
N PHE A 444 -6.84 0.63 -20.47
CA PHE A 444 -6.39 -0.68 -20.00
C PHE A 444 -6.77 -0.93 -18.53
N TYR A 445 -7.17 -2.17 -18.22
CA TYR A 445 -7.33 -2.66 -16.85
C TYR A 445 -6.11 -2.27 -16.04
N THR A 446 -6.29 -1.53 -14.95
CA THR A 446 -5.16 -1.30 -14.05
C THR A 446 -5.17 -2.38 -12.98
N PRO A 447 -4.18 -3.30 -12.95
CA PRO A 447 -4.15 -4.38 -11.98
C PRO A 447 -4.16 -3.86 -10.54
N LYS A 448 -4.91 -4.54 -9.68
CA LYS A 448 -5.06 -4.17 -8.26
C LYS A 448 -3.73 -3.98 -7.51
N LYS A 449 -2.72 -4.79 -7.82
CA LYS A 449 -1.35 -4.65 -7.30
C LYS A 449 -0.70 -3.31 -7.63
N ILE A 450 -0.92 -2.79 -8.85
CA ILE A 450 -0.39 -1.49 -9.28
C ILE A 450 -1.11 -0.37 -8.56
N LEU A 451 -2.44 -0.47 -8.45
CA LEU A 451 -3.22 0.52 -7.73
C LEU A 451 -2.79 0.64 -6.26
N ASN A 452 -2.49 -0.48 -5.60
CA ASN A 452 -1.97 -0.48 -4.23
C ASN A 452 -0.67 0.35 -4.09
N GLU A 453 0.24 0.18 -5.05
CA GLU A 453 1.50 0.92 -5.09
C GLU A 453 1.26 2.42 -5.29
N ILE A 454 0.31 2.79 -6.15
CA ILE A 454 -0.08 4.19 -6.38
C ILE A 454 -0.70 4.79 -5.11
N VAL A 455 -1.65 4.09 -4.47
CA VAL A 455 -2.33 4.56 -3.26
C VAL A 455 -1.35 4.85 -2.12
N SER A 456 -0.27 4.06 -2.02
CA SER A 456 0.76 4.24 -1.00
C SER A 456 1.53 5.56 -1.09
N VAL A 457 1.49 6.23 -2.25
CA VAL A 457 2.16 7.53 -2.49
C VAL A 457 1.18 8.68 -2.71
N LEU A 458 -0.13 8.44 -2.56
CA LEU A 458 -1.13 9.51 -2.67
C LEU A 458 -1.10 10.44 -1.45
N PRO A 459 -1.35 11.75 -1.65
CA PRO A 459 -1.35 12.71 -0.57
C PRO A 459 -2.46 12.43 0.44
N ASP A 460 -2.18 12.73 1.70
CA ASP A 460 -3.21 12.90 2.73
C ASP A 460 -3.65 14.38 2.77
N PHE A 461 -4.92 14.60 3.12
CA PHE A 461 -5.54 15.93 3.15
C PHE A 461 -5.95 16.31 4.56
N GLU A 462 -5.69 17.57 4.92
CA GLU A 462 -6.17 18.20 6.16
C GLU A 462 -7.32 19.15 5.83
N LYS A 463 -8.34 18.65 5.13
CA LYS A 463 -9.52 19.41 4.70
C LYS A 463 -10.79 18.64 5.04
N ASP A 464 -11.86 19.37 5.35
CA ASP A 464 -13.19 18.78 5.55
C ASP A 464 -13.83 18.36 4.22
N GLU A 465 -13.58 19.11 3.14
CA GLU A 465 -14.04 18.79 1.79
C GLU A 465 -12.87 18.68 0.80
N VAL A 466 -12.90 17.64 -0.03
CA VAL A 466 -11.89 17.36 -1.06
C VAL A 466 -12.58 17.06 -2.41
N HIS A 467 -12.09 17.70 -3.48
CA HIS A 467 -12.54 17.46 -4.85
C HIS A 467 -11.52 16.61 -5.61
N ILE A 468 -11.92 15.42 -6.04
CA ILE A 468 -11.07 14.48 -6.77
C ILE A 468 -11.63 14.30 -8.19
N LEU A 469 -10.75 14.23 -9.18
CA LEU A 469 -11.13 13.94 -10.57
C LEU A 469 -10.40 12.71 -11.10
N GLU A 470 -11.15 11.77 -11.68
CA GLU A 470 -10.64 10.75 -12.59
C GLU A 470 -11.02 11.12 -14.04
N PRO A 471 -10.05 11.54 -14.87
CA PRO A 471 -10.33 12.18 -16.15
C PRO A 471 -10.63 11.20 -17.31
N SER A 472 -10.43 9.91 -17.09
CA SER A 472 -10.69 8.83 -18.06
C SER A 472 -11.00 7.56 -17.26
N VAL A 473 -12.20 7.50 -16.70
CA VAL A 473 -12.56 6.53 -15.66
C VAL A 473 -12.57 5.08 -16.14
N GLY A 474 -12.95 4.82 -17.39
CA GLY A 474 -13.09 3.46 -17.90
C GLY A 474 -13.98 2.64 -16.97
N ILE A 475 -13.43 1.56 -16.39
CA ILE A 475 -14.17 0.69 -15.47
C ILE A 475 -14.10 1.11 -13.98
N GLY A 476 -13.49 2.26 -13.69
CA GLY A 476 -13.46 2.83 -12.35
C GLY A 476 -12.58 2.05 -11.38
N SER A 477 -11.47 1.47 -11.86
CA SER A 477 -10.58 0.65 -11.03
C SER A 477 -10.00 1.40 -9.83
N PHE A 478 -9.83 2.73 -9.94
CA PHE A 478 -9.36 3.57 -8.84
C PHE A 478 -10.42 3.83 -7.77
N ILE A 479 -11.71 3.81 -8.12
CA ILE A 479 -12.81 4.26 -7.26
C ILE A 479 -12.85 3.52 -5.90
N PRO A 480 -12.82 2.17 -5.83
CA PRO A 480 -12.86 1.47 -4.54
C PRO A 480 -11.70 1.82 -3.61
N LEU A 481 -10.53 2.10 -4.18
CA LEU A 481 -9.33 2.45 -3.42
C LEU A 481 -9.34 3.92 -2.98
N ILE A 482 -9.90 4.82 -3.80
CA ILE A 482 -10.14 6.22 -3.42
C ILE A 482 -11.11 6.26 -2.24
N PHE A 483 -12.21 5.49 -2.29
CA PHE A 483 -13.15 5.34 -1.16
C PHE A 483 -12.42 4.98 0.12
N LYS A 484 -11.53 3.99 0.06
CA LYS A 484 -10.83 3.53 1.26
C LYS A 484 -9.71 4.46 1.72
N LYS A 485 -8.98 5.10 0.79
CA LYS A 485 -7.88 6.02 1.11
C LYS A 485 -8.40 7.28 1.79
N TYR A 486 -9.58 7.78 1.39
CA TYR A 486 -10.14 9.04 1.88
C TYR A 486 -11.43 8.85 2.70
N ASP A 487 -11.62 7.68 3.34
CA ASP A 487 -12.76 7.41 4.22
C ASP A 487 -12.81 8.31 5.46
N TYR A 488 -11.68 8.92 5.83
CA TYR A 488 -11.56 9.85 6.95
C TYR A 488 -11.94 11.30 6.64
N ILE A 489 -12.15 11.64 5.36
CA ILE A 489 -12.54 12.99 4.95
C ILE A 489 -14.05 13.13 5.09
N LYS A 490 -14.52 14.22 5.71
CA LYS A 490 -15.96 14.43 5.96
C LYS A 490 -16.79 14.44 4.68
N LYS A 491 -16.26 15.04 3.60
CA LYS A 491 -16.92 15.09 2.30
C LYS A 491 -15.93 14.96 1.15
N VAL A 492 -16.15 14.01 0.26
CA VAL A 492 -15.35 13.82 -0.96
C VAL A 492 -16.26 13.92 -2.18
N SER A 493 -15.99 14.90 -3.03
CA SER A 493 -16.65 15.05 -4.33
C SER A 493 -15.77 14.41 -5.40
N LEU A 494 -16.12 13.20 -5.83
CA LEU A 494 -15.41 12.46 -6.87
C LEU A 494 -16.07 12.72 -8.24
N THR A 495 -15.40 13.45 -9.11
CA THR A 495 -15.82 13.62 -10.50
C THR A 495 -15.17 12.54 -11.35
N VAL A 496 -15.96 11.83 -12.15
CA VAL A 496 -15.46 10.81 -13.08
C VAL A 496 -15.90 11.17 -14.49
N ILE A 497 -14.96 11.14 -15.43
CA ILE A 497 -15.19 11.53 -16.82
C ILE A 497 -14.87 10.36 -17.74
N ASP A 498 -15.80 10.04 -18.63
CA ASP A 498 -15.55 9.15 -19.75
C ASP A 498 -16.17 9.71 -21.04
N ILE A 499 -15.51 9.47 -22.16
CA ILE A 499 -16.04 9.84 -23.48
C ILE A 499 -17.14 8.86 -23.92
N ASP A 500 -17.10 7.62 -23.42
CA ASP A 500 -18.08 6.59 -23.74
C ASP A 500 -19.28 6.65 -22.76
N PRO A 501 -20.49 7.02 -23.24
CA PRO A 501 -21.67 7.06 -22.38
C PRO A 501 -22.11 5.66 -21.90
N GLU A 502 -21.84 4.58 -22.66
CA GLU A 502 -22.18 3.21 -22.25
C GLU A 502 -21.36 2.77 -21.04
N MET A 503 -20.08 3.18 -20.98
CA MET A 503 -19.21 2.92 -19.84
C MET A 503 -19.71 3.59 -18.57
N LEU A 504 -20.12 4.86 -18.66
CA LEU A 504 -20.69 5.57 -17.52
C LEU A 504 -21.98 4.91 -17.00
N ASP A 505 -22.77 4.34 -17.90
CA ASP A 505 -23.97 3.59 -17.57
C ASP A 505 -23.68 2.29 -16.80
N ILE A 506 -22.61 1.58 -17.17
CA ILE A 506 -22.13 0.42 -16.41
C ILE A 506 -21.58 0.85 -15.05
N LEU A 507 -20.81 1.93 -15.00
CA LEU A 507 -20.26 2.45 -13.74
C LEU A 507 -21.35 2.84 -12.75
N LYS A 508 -22.43 3.48 -13.20
CA LYS A 508 -23.59 3.80 -12.34
C LYS A 508 -24.27 2.55 -11.77
N VAL A 509 -24.17 1.41 -12.46
CA VAL A 509 -24.70 0.11 -11.97
C VAL A 509 -23.76 -0.51 -10.94
N LEU A 510 -22.45 -0.43 -11.17
CA LEU A 510 -21.40 -0.89 -10.24
C LEU A 510 -21.38 -0.05 -8.96
N PHE A 511 -21.46 1.27 -9.11
CA PHE A 511 -21.35 2.27 -8.05
C PHE A 511 -22.70 2.93 -7.80
N ASP A 512 -23.66 2.15 -7.30
CA ASP A 512 -24.96 2.67 -6.88
C ASP A 512 -24.93 3.26 -5.46
N SER A 513 -26.07 3.80 -5.02
CA SER A 513 -26.21 4.40 -3.68
C SER A 513 -25.94 3.44 -2.52
N LYS A 514 -25.92 2.12 -2.73
CA LYS A 514 -25.59 1.14 -1.67
C LYS A 514 -24.09 0.91 -1.54
N SER A 515 -23.35 1.12 -2.63
CA SER A 515 -21.91 0.86 -2.71
C SER A 515 -21.05 2.11 -2.48
N ILE A 516 -21.59 3.30 -2.74
CA ILE A 516 -20.93 4.58 -2.48
C ILE A 516 -20.95 4.87 -0.97
N PRO A 517 -19.81 5.13 -0.32
CA PRO A 517 -19.77 5.51 1.09
C PRO A 517 -20.49 6.84 1.36
N GLU A 518 -21.05 7.00 2.56
CA GLU A 518 -21.87 8.18 2.93
C GLU A 518 -21.13 9.52 2.76
N ASN A 519 -19.82 9.55 2.98
CA ASN A 519 -19.00 10.75 2.82
C ASN A 519 -18.63 11.05 1.35
N PHE A 520 -19.00 10.20 0.40
CA PHE A 520 -18.69 10.36 -1.03
C PHE A 520 -19.90 10.79 -1.83
N ASN A 521 -19.67 11.71 -2.77
CA ASN A 521 -20.59 12.01 -3.86
C ASN A 521 -19.87 11.82 -5.19
N ILE A 522 -20.44 11.01 -6.09
CA ILE A 522 -19.87 10.80 -7.43
C ILE A 522 -20.64 11.60 -8.47
N ASN A 523 -19.92 12.41 -9.24
CA ASN A 523 -20.43 13.12 -10.39
C ASN A 523 -19.94 12.46 -11.69
N PHE A 524 -20.84 11.82 -12.44
CA PHE A 524 -20.55 11.17 -13.72
C PHE A 524 -20.74 12.16 -14.88
N ILE A 525 -19.68 12.46 -15.62
CA ILE A 525 -19.72 13.40 -16.74
C ILE A 525 -19.36 12.66 -18.04
N ASN A 526 -20.27 12.69 -19.02
CA ASN A 526 -19.95 12.25 -20.38
C ASN A 526 -19.32 13.41 -21.16
N ALA A 527 -18.00 13.39 -21.30
CA ALA A 527 -17.26 14.43 -22.00
C ALA A 527 -15.87 13.95 -22.43
N ASP A 528 -15.29 14.64 -23.40
CA ASP A 528 -13.87 14.57 -23.67
C ASP A 528 -13.13 15.45 -22.65
N TYR A 529 -12.37 14.83 -21.74
CA TYR A 529 -11.63 15.56 -20.70
C TYR A 529 -10.69 16.61 -21.29
N ILE A 530 -10.11 16.40 -22.48
CA ILE A 530 -9.21 17.40 -23.08
C ILE A 530 -9.94 18.71 -23.41
N ASP A 531 -11.21 18.64 -23.78
CA ASP A 531 -12.03 19.80 -24.12
C ASP A 531 -12.89 20.32 -22.94
N ALA A 532 -13.06 19.53 -21.87
CA ALA A 532 -13.81 19.92 -20.67
C ALA A 532 -13.23 21.17 -19.97
N LYS A 533 -14.05 21.99 -19.32
CA LYS A 533 -13.61 23.18 -18.58
C LYS A 533 -14.18 23.19 -17.18
N PHE A 534 -13.36 23.60 -16.22
CA PHE A 534 -13.73 23.68 -14.80
C PHE A 534 -13.45 25.08 -14.28
N ASN A 535 -14.32 25.55 -13.38
CA ASN A 535 -14.21 26.90 -12.78
C ASN A 535 -13.36 26.90 -11.49
N PHE A 536 -12.79 25.76 -11.12
CA PHE A 536 -11.98 25.58 -9.91
C PHE A 536 -10.90 24.52 -10.18
N LYS A 537 -9.90 24.46 -9.29
CA LYS A 537 -8.88 23.40 -9.32
C LYS A 537 -9.28 22.24 -8.41
N PHE A 538 -9.08 21.03 -8.89
CA PHE A 538 -9.22 19.82 -8.08
C PHE A 538 -8.11 19.73 -7.04
N ASP A 539 -8.40 19.06 -5.93
CA ASP A 539 -7.39 18.71 -4.93
C ASP A 539 -6.50 17.57 -5.43
N LEU A 540 -7.06 16.61 -6.17
CA LEU A 540 -6.35 15.50 -6.78
C LEU A 540 -6.93 15.16 -8.15
N ILE A 541 -6.06 15.01 -9.14
CA ILE A 541 -6.37 14.30 -10.38
C ILE A 541 -5.60 12.98 -10.35
N ILE A 542 -6.32 11.88 -10.53
CA ILE A 542 -5.76 10.52 -10.49
C ILE A 542 -6.32 9.67 -11.63
N GLY A 543 -5.52 8.77 -12.20
CA GLY A 543 -6.06 7.80 -13.17
C GLY A 543 -5.04 7.21 -14.14
N ASN A 544 -5.57 6.43 -15.08
CA ASN A 544 -4.83 5.80 -16.17
C ASN A 544 -5.28 6.39 -17.53
N PRO A 545 -4.69 7.50 -18.00
CA PRO A 545 -5.04 8.09 -19.29
C PRO A 545 -4.72 7.16 -20.47
N PRO A 546 -5.42 7.29 -21.60
CA PRO A 546 -5.18 6.48 -22.80
C PRO A 546 -3.80 6.76 -23.42
N PHE A 547 -3.05 5.71 -23.76
CA PHE A 547 -1.70 5.79 -24.34
C PHE A 547 -1.67 5.95 -25.87
N THR A 548 -2.83 6.19 -26.48
CA THR A 548 -3.00 6.24 -27.94
C THR A 548 -2.12 7.32 -28.57
N LYS A 549 -1.44 6.95 -29.66
CA LYS A 549 -0.77 7.92 -30.54
C LYS A 549 -1.81 8.56 -31.45
N LEU A 550 -1.91 9.88 -31.39
CA LEU A 550 -2.88 10.66 -32.15
C LEU A 550 -2.58 10.60 -33.65
N SER A 551 -3.65 10.50 -34.47
CA SER A 551 -3.53 10.65 -35.92
C SER A 551 -3.21 12.10 -36.29
N SER A 552 -2.73 12.35 -37.51
CA SER A 552 -2.47 13.72 -37.98
C SER A 552 -3.70 14.64 -37.87
N LYS A 553 -4.92 14.08 -38.04
CA LYS A 553 -6.18 14.80 -37.90
C LYS A 553 -6.49 15.13 -36.43
N ASP A 554 -6.26 14.19 -35.52
CA ASP A 554 -6.52 14.38 -34.09
C ASP A 554 -5.49 15.31 -33.44
N ILE A 555 -4.26 15.30 -33.93
CA ILE A 555 -3.23 16.27 -33.52
C ILE A 555 -3.74 17.69 -33.74
N LEU A 556 -4.30 18.01 -34.92
CA LEU A 556 -4.86 19.35 -35.18
C LEU A 556 -6.00 19.72 -34.22
N LYS A 557 -6.84 18.75 -33.84
CA LYS A 557 -7.93 18.96 -32.87
C LYS A 557 -7.38 19.27 -31.47
N TYR A 558 -6.41 18.49 -31.00
CA TYR A 558 -6.01 18.50 -29.59
C TYR A 558 -4.78 19.36 -29.28
N ILE A 559 -3.92 19.64 -30.26
CA ILE A 559 -2.67 20.37 -30.00
C ILE A 559 -2.91 21.82 -29.57
N LYS A 560 -4.07 22.40 -29.93
CA LYS A 560 -4.55 23.68 -29.41
C LYS A 560 -4.67 23.71 -27.88
N ASN A 561 -4.87 22.52 -27.28
CA ASN A 561 -4.98 22.32 -25.84
C ASN A 561 -3.65 21.88 -25.21
N SER A 562 -2.61 21.59 -26.01
CA SER A 562 -1.26 21.42 -25.45
C SER A 562 -0.70 22.79 -25.09
N VAL A 563 -0.43 22.96 -23.80
CA VAL A 563 0.05 24.24 -23.27
C VAL A 563 1.57 24.28 -23.31
N PHE A 564 2.25 23.15 -23.17
CA PHE A 564 3.70 23.11 -22.95
C PHE A 564 4.50 22.46 -24.09
N SER A 565 3.88 21.60 -24.91
CA SER A 565 4.60 20.82 -25.93
C SER A 565 3.96 20.90 -27.32
N LYS A 566 4.55 21.72 -28.20
CA LYS A 566 4.02 21.99 -29.55
C LYS A 566 3.97 20.78 -30.50
N ASN A 567 4.60 19.65 -30.16
CA ASN A 567 4.72 18.46 -31.00
C ASN A 567 4.26 17.18 -30.29
N LEU A 568 3.46 17.29 -29.23
CA LEU A 568 3.04 16.14 -28.45
C LEU A 568 2.06 15.27 -29.25
N THR A 569 2.45 14.02 -29.52
CA THR A 569 1.62 13.11 -30.33
C THR A 569 0.92 12.02 -29.51
N ASN A 570 1.20 11.94 -28.21
CA ASN A 570 0.60 10.96 -27.31
C ASN A 570 -0.46 11.60 -26.42
N LEU A 571 -1.66 10.99 -26.38
CA LEU A 571 -2.79 11.51 -25.63
C LEU A 571 -2.53 11.57 -24.11
N ALA A 572 -1.79 10.60 -23.54
CA ALA A 572 -1.46 10.60 -22.12
C ALA A 572 -0.61 11.81 -21.70
N GLY A 573 0.24 12.31 -22.62
CA GLY A 573 0.99 13.54 -22.40
C GLY A 573 0.07 14.75 -22.28
N LEU A 574 -0.96 14.87 -23.13
CA LEU A 574 -1.93 15.97 -23.08
C LEU A 574 -2.75 15.92 -21.79
N PHE A 575 -3.15 14.72 -21.36
CA PHE A 575 -3.83 14.52 -20.08
C PHE A 575 -2.96 15.01 -18.92
N LEU A 576 -1.65 14.71 -18.93
CA LEU A 576 -0.74 15.21 -17.91
C LEU A 576 -0.63 16.74 -17.91
N GLU A 577 -0.38 17.35 -19.08
CA GLU A 577 -0.23 18.80 -19.19
C GLU A 577 -1.48 19.53 -18.68
N LYS A 578 -2.67 19.05 -19.06
CA LYS A 578 -3.93 19.60 -18.57
C LYS A 578 -4.13 19.39 -17.07
N SER A 579 -3.84 18.19 -16.56
CA SER A 579 -4.03 17.88 -15.13
C SER A 579 -3.14 18.73 -14.22
N LEU A 580 -1.96 19.14 -14.69
CA LEU A 580 -1.08 20.08 -13.97
C LEU A 580 -1.68 21.49 -13.85
N LEU A 581 -2.59 21.85 -14.74
CA LEU A 581 -3.29 23.13 -14.72
C LEU A 581 -4.56 23.02 -13.86
N ASP A 582 -5.31 21.93 -14.01
CA ASP A 582 -6.61 21.72 -13.39
C ASP A 582 -6.55 21.22 -11.94
N SER A 583 -5.37 20.86 -11.41
CA SER A 583 -5.25 20.29 -10.07
C SER A 583 -4.08 20.83 -9.24
N HIS A 584 -4.22 20.69 -7.92
CA HIS A 584 -3.15 20.88 -6.94
C HIS A 584 -2.24 19.66 -6.79
N ASN A 585 -2.77 18.46 -6.96
CA ASN A 585 -2.00 17.21 -6.92
C ASN A 585 -2.37 16.32 -8.11
N VAL A 586 -1.40 15.65 -8.71
CA VAL A 586 -1.60 14.81 -9.89
C VAL A 586 -0.94 13.46 -9.66
N SER A 587 -1.65 12.36 -9.92
CA SER A 587 -1.08 11.00 -9.91
C SER A 587 -1.57 10.22 -11.11
N LEU A 588 -0.75 10.17 -12.17
CA LEU A 588 -1.14 9.55 -13.44
C LEU A 588 -0.21 8.43 -13.83
N ILE A 589 -0.79 7.34 -14.35
CA ILE A 589 -0.06 6.30 -15.05
C ILE A 589 0.28 6.80 -16.45
N LEU A 590 1.55 6.76 -16.82
CA LEU A 590 2.09 7.37 -18.02
C LEU A 590 3.05 6.41 -18.73
N PRO A 591 3.18 6.49 -20.05
CA PRO A 591 4.22 5.79 -20.77
C PRO A 591 5.62 6.17 -20.26
N LYS A 592 6.47 5.18 -19.98
CA LYS A 592 7.85 5.37 -19.50
C LYS A 592 8.73 6.14 -20.49
N ASN A 593 8.35 6.18 -21.77
CA ASN A 593 9.04 6.97 -22.78
C ASN A 593 8.96 8.49 -22.51
N LEU A 594 8.06 8.96 -21.62
CA LEU A 594 8.05 10.33 -21.12
C LEU A 594 9.41 10.75 -20.54
N LEU A 595 10.16 9.80 -19.99
CA LEU A 595 11.48 10.08 -19.41
C LEU A 595 12.51 10.50 -20.46
N SER A 596 12.44 10.00 -21.70
CA SER A 596 13.53 10.10 -22.69
C SER A 596 13.14 10.61 -24.07
N ASN A 597 11.89 10.43 -24.50
CA ASN A 597 11.47 10.79 -25.85
C ASN A 597 11.45 12.33 -26.04
N VAL A 598 11.88 12.80 -27.21
CA VAL A 598 12.01 14.21 -27.56
C VAL A 598 10.67 14.96 -27.58
N GLU A 599 9.56 14.27 -27.84
CA GLU A 599 8.23 14.91 -27.85
C GLU A 599 7.82 15.49 -26.49
N TYR A 600 8.39 14.96 -25.39
CA TYR A 600 8.11 15.39 -24.02
C TYR A 600 9.13 16.40 -23.46
N ILE A 601 10.03 16.98 -24.27
CA ILE A 601 11.01 17.96 -23.77
C ILE A 601 10.30 19.14 -23.09
N GLY A 602 9.25 19.68 -23.70
CA GLY A 602 8.45 20.77 -23.14
C GLY A 602 7.81 20.38 -21.80
N THR A 603 7.10 19.24 -21.79
CA THR A 603 6.50 18.68 -20.58
C THR A 603 7.54 18.47 -19.46
N ARG A 604 8.70 17.85 -19.75
CA ARG A 604 9.77 17.62 -18.77
C ARG A 604 10.33 18.93 -18.21
N ASN A 605 10.51 19.96 -19.04
CA ASN A 605 11.01 21.24 -18.57
C ASN A 605 10.05 21.90 -17.58
N ILE A 606 8.74 21.83 -17.83
CA ILE A 606 7.75 22.34 -16.89
C ILE A 606 7.68 21.49 -15.62
N LEU A 607 7.75 20.16 -15.73
CA LEU A 607 7.78 19.28 -14.56
C LEU A 607 8.97 19.55 -13.63
N LYS A 608 10.06 20.17 -14.10
CA LYS A 608 11.16 20.64 -13.24
C LYS A 608 10.73 21.78 -12.31
N GLU A 609 9.71 22.55 -12.68
CA GLU A 609 9.15 23.62 -11.83
C GLU A 609 8.14 23.06 -10.82
N TYR A 610 7.42 21.99 -11.19
CA TYR A 610 6.50 21.29 -10.29
C TYR A 610 7.21 20.37 -9.30
N ASN A 611 6.58 20.08 -8.15
CA ASN A 611 7.16 19.13 -7.21
C ASN A 611 6.76 17.68 -7.54
N VAL A 612 7.63 16.99 -8.28
CA VAL A 612 7.52 15.53 -8.46
C VAL A 612 7.89 14.85 -7.13
N GLU A 613 6.93 14.20 -6.50
CA GLU A 613 7.11 13.49 -5.23
C GLU A 613 7.64 12.07 -5.44
N SER A 614 7.07 11.36 -6.42
CA SER A 614 7.43 9.98 -6.67
C SER A 614 7.30 9.55 -8.13
N ILE A 615 8.17 8.63 -8.55
CA ILE A 615 8.14 7.92 -9.81
C ILE A 615 8.08 6.42 -9.50
N LEU A 616 6.93 5.80 -9.73
CA LEU A 616 6.78 4.35 -9.59
C LEU A 616 6.96 3.71 -10.97
N ASP A 617 8.00 2.90 -11.16
CA ASP A 617 8.29 2.20 -12.41
C ASP A 617 7.73 0.77 -12.37
N PHE A 618 6.65 0.56 -13.13
CA PHE A 618 6.01 -0.74 -13.28
C PHE A 618 6.68 -1.59 -14.36
N GLY A 619 7.56 -1.01 -15.18
CA GLY A 619 8.21 -1.67 -16.31
C GLY A 619 7.20 -2.37 -17.23
N GLU A 620 7.50 -3.61 -17.63
CA GLU A 620 6.60 -4.44 -18.44
C GLU A 620 5.51 -5.17 -17.63
N LEU A 621 5.59 -5.16 -16.30
CA LEU A 621 4.56 -5.73 -15.43
C LEU A 621 3.34 -4.81 -15.27
N GLY A 622 3.41 -3.59 -15.83
CA GLY A 622 2.34 -2.61 -15.85
C GLY A 622 1.02 -3.18 -16.36
N PHE A 623 1.03 -3.68 -17.59
CA PHE A 623 -0.18 -4.12 -18.27
C PHE A 623 0.11 -5.39 -19.06
N LYS A 624 -0.46 -6.52 -18.63
CA LYS A 624 -0.29 -7.80 -19.34
C LYS A 624 -0.84 -7.68 -20.77
N GLY A 625 -0.04 -8.06 -21.76
CA GLY A 625 -0.42 -8.03 -23.18
C GLY A 625 -0.21 -6.68 -23.88
N VAL A 626 0.17 -5.62 -23.16
CA VAL A 626 0.47 -4.31 -23.74
C VAL A 626 1.99 -4.16 -23.88
N LEU A 627 2.47 -3.88 -25.09
CA LEU A 627 3.90 -3.68 -25.38
C LEU A 627 4.37 -2.25 -25.01
N ILE A 628 3.95 -1.74 -23.86
CA ILE A 628 4.29 -0.40 -23.36
C ILE A 628 4.78 -0.54 -21.92
N GLU A 629 5.94 0.06 -21.64
CA GLU A 629 6.42 0.20 -20.27
C GLU A 629 5.80 1.45 -19.64
N THR A 630 5.38 1.36 -18.38
CA THR A 630 4.64 2.43 -17.72
C THR A 630 5.23 2.83 -16.39
N ILE A 631 5.05 4.10 -16.05
CA ILE A 631 5.39 4.68 -14.76
C ILE A 631 4.14 5.36 -14.16
N ASN A 632 4.04 5.48 -12.84
CA ASN A 632 3.16 6.45 -12.20
C ASN A 632 3.97 7.66 -11.76
N LEU A 633 3.51 8.86 -12.14
CA LEU A 633 4.11 10.11 -11.71
C LEU A 633 3.18 10.79 -10.71
N THR A 634 3.63 10.93 -9.46
CA THR A 634 2.91 11.69 -8.43
C THR A 634 3.55 13.06 -8.25
N ILE A 635 2.74 14.09 -8.37
CA ILE A 635 3.11 15.50 -8.30
C ILE A 635 2.23 16.15 -7.23
N ASN A 636 2.84 16.96 -6.37
CA ASN A 636 2.14 17.66 -5.32
C ASN A 636 2.58 19.14 -5.25
N ASN A 637 1.94 19.92 -4.39
CA ASN A 637 2.32 21.32 -4.14
C ASN A 637 3.30 21.51 -2.97
N LYS A 638 3.67 20.44 -2.25
CA LYS A 638 4.62 20.53 -1.13
C LYS A 638 6.04 20.64 -1.69
N LYS A 639 6.85 21.58 -1.23
CA LYS A 639 8.26 21.64 -1.67
C LYS A 639 9.03 20.42 -1.14
N ASN A 640 9.54 19.57 -2.03
CA ASN A 640 10.43 18.47 -1.67
C ASN A 640 11.76 18.61 -2.43
N SER A 641 12.86 18.29 -1.77
CA SER A 641 14.20 18.28 -2.38
C SER A 641 14.53 16.92 -3.00
N LYS A 642 13.83 15.86 -2.58
CA LYS A 642 14.06 14.47 -3.00
C LYS A 642 12.82 13.84 -3.61
N ILE A 643 13.05 12.92 -4.54
CA ILE A 643 12.04 12.14 -5.26
C ILE A 643 12.18 10.68 -4.84
N LEU A 644 11.06 10.03 -4.55
CA LEU A 644 11.00 8.59 -4.38
C LEU A 644 10.95 7.91 -5.74
N VAL A 645 11.93 7.06 -6.06
CA VAL A 645 11.88 6.19 -7.24
C VAL A 645 11.75 4.75 -6.76
N LYS A 646 10.69 4.05 -7.20
CA LYS A 646 10.44 2.64 -6.85
C LYS A 646 10.21 1.81 -8.11
N SER A 647 10.95 0.72 -8.27
CA SER A 647 10.80 -0.24 -9.37
C SER A 647 10.18 -1.52 -8.88
N LEU A 648 9.00 -1.88 -9.41
CA LEU A 648 8.36 -3.17 -9.09
C LEU A 648 9.13 -4.33 -9.75
N THR A 649 9.60 -4.14 -10.98
CA THR A 649 10.30 -5.19 -11.75
C THR A 649 11.70 -5.48 -11.24
N LYS A 650 12.39 -4.46 -10.70
CA LYS A 650 13.75 -4.60 -10.16
C LYS A 650 13.79 -4.74 -8.64
N ASN A 651 12.65 -4.58 -7.96
CA ASN A 651 12.57 -4.49 -6.50
C ASN A 651 13.54 -3.44 -5.92
N VAL A 652 13.62 -2.28 -6.57
CA VAL A 652 14.50 -1.17 -6.18
C VAL A 652 13.65 -0.06 -5.56
N LYS A 653 14.11 0.52 -4.44
CA LYS A 653 13.50 1.70 -3.82
C LYS A 653 14.61 2.68 -3.43
N ILE A 654 14.62 3.87 -4.02
CA ILE A 654 15.66 4.89 -3.82
C ILE A 654 15.04 6.27 -3.60
N MET A 655 15.66 7.08 -2.74
CA MET A 655 15.32 8.48 -2.53
C MET A 655 16.43 9.35 -3.10
N GLN A 656 16.14 10.18 -4.09
CA GLN A 656 17.18 10.93 -4.82
C GLN A 656 16.89 12.42 -4.94
N PRO A 657 17.92 13.28 -4.94
CA PRO A 657 17.72 14.72 -5.15
C PRO A 657 17.07 15.02 -6.50
N LYS A 658 16.12 15.96 -6.53
CA LYS A 658 15.41 16.38 -7.75
C LYS A 658 16.38 16.84 -8.86
N LYS A 659 17.35 17.68 -8.50
CA LYS A 659 18.38 18.18 -9.44
C LYS A 659 19.27 17.06 -10.01
N TYR A 660 19.40 15.94 -9.30
CA TYR A 660 20.23 14.82 -9.72
C TYR A 660 19.56 13.99 -10.82
N ILE A 661 18.24 13.77 -10.70
CA ILE A 661 17.42 13.09 -11.72
C ILE A 661 17.18 13.99 -12.93
N PHE A 662 16.86 15.28 -12.70
CA PHE A 662 16.45 16.23 -13.73
C PHE A 662 17.58 17.14 -14.23
N SER A 663 18.83 16.69 -14.13
CA SER A 663 20.02 17.44 -14.57
C SER A 663 19.91 17.82 -16.05
N ASP A 664 20.27 19.08 -16.36
CA ASP A 664 20.35 19.61 -17.72
C ASP A 664 21.60 19.13 -18.48
N ASP A 665 22.56 18.54 -17.78
CA ASP A 665 23.80 18.01 -18.35
C ASP A 665 23.59 16.65 -19.05
N LEU A 666 22.39 16.05 -18.90
CA LEU A 666 22.03 14.77 -19.46
C LEU A 666 20.97 14.95 -20.56
N PRO A 667 20.95 14.10 -21.60
CA PRO A 667 20.02 14.23 -22.72
C PRO A 667 18.56 14.04 -22.30
N TYR A 668 18.34 13.40 -21.15
CA TYR A 668 17.05 13.15 -20.55
C TYR A 668 17.16 12.66 -19.09
N TRP A 669 16.01 12.46 -18.42
CA TRP A 669 15.95 12.07 -17.02
C TRP A 669 16.46 10.63 -16.77
N VAL A 670 17.44 10.48 -15.90
CA VAL A 670 18.00 9.16 -15.50
C VAL A 670 17.59 8.88 -14.05
N ILE A 671 16.52 8.11 -13.86
CA ILE A 671 15.87 7.92 -12.55
C ILE A 671 16.59 6.90 -11.64
N TYR A 672 17.50 6.09 -12.21
CA TYR A 672 18.30 5.10 -11.47
C TYR A 672 19.77 5.51 -11.32
N ARG A 673 20.10 6.77 -11.62
CA ARG A 673 21.46 7.32 -11.54
C ARG A 673 22.06 7.06 -10.15
N ASN A 674 23.33 6.73 -10.04
CA ASN A 674 23.99 6.45 -8.75
C ASN A 674 25.50 6.68 -8.86
N ASP A 675 26.23 6.49 -7.76
CA ASP A 675 27.68 6.68 -7.71
C ASP A 675 28.44 5.86 -8.77
N PHE A 676 27.98 4.65 -9.10
CA PHE A 676 28.56 3.84 -10.17
C PHE A 676 28.35 4.50 -11.53
N PHE A 677 27.13 4.98 -11.81
CA PHE A 677 26.82 5.71 -13.04
C PHE A 677 27.72 6.94 -13.17
N ASP A 678 27.86 7.76 -12.12
CA ASP A 678 28.66 8.98 -12.17
C ASP A 678 30.14 8.71 -12.39
N LYS A 679 30.70 7.70 -11.70
CA LYS A 679 32.10 7.29 -11.88
C LYS A 679 32.39 6.87 -13.32
N VAL A 680 31.50 6.11 -13.95
CA VAL A 680 31.68 5.71 -15.36
C VAL A 680 31.44 6.90 -16.28
N SER A 681 30.38 7.68 -16.06
CA SER A 681 30.04 8.87 -16.85
C SER A 681 31.19 9.88 -16.94
N ASN A 682 31.90 10.11 -15.84
CA ASN A 682 33.03 11.05 -15.79
C ASN A 682 34.24 10.63 -16.64
N LYS A 683 34.33 9.35 -17.02
CA LYS A 683 35.36 8.81 -17.90
C LYS A 683 35.02 8.94 -19.38
N LEU A 684 33.76 9.23 -19.70
CA LEU A 684 33.24 9.17 -21.05
C LEU A 684 33.08 10.56 -21.67
N ILE A 685 33.44 10.67 -22.94
CA ILE A 685 33.10 11.80 -23.81
C ILE A 685 31.84 11.39 -24.57
N PHE A 686 30.70 12.02 -24.25
CA PHE A 686 29.40 11.73 -24.86
C PHE A 686 29.13 12.54 -26.12
N ASP A 687 27.99 12.23 -26.77
CA ASP A 687 27.48 12.93 -27.94
C ASP A 687 28.43 13.00 -29.15
N VAL A 688 29.22 11.95 -29.36
CA VAL A 688 30.23 11.89 -30.43
C VAL A 688 29.72 11.26 -31.73
N PHE A 689 28.53 10.65 -31.70
CA PHE A 689 27.93 9.95 -32.84
C PHE A 689 26.57 10.52 -33.23
N SER A 690 26.27 10.48 -34.52
CA SER A 690 24.90 10.52 -35.06
C SER A 690 24.52 9.13 -35.56
N VAL A 691 23.23 8.82 -35.62
CA VAL A 691 22.76 7.49 -36.00
C VAL A 691 21.95 7.50 -37.28
N PHE A 692 22.22 6.54 -38.14
CA PHE A 692 21.39 6.18 -39.27
C PHE A 692 20.89 4.73 -39.08
N ARG A 693 19.60 4.52 -39.34
CA ARG A 693 18.99 3.18 -39.30
C ARG A 693 18.03 3.01 -40.46
N ASP A 694 18.32 2.07 -41.34
CA ASP A 694 17.42 1.76 -42.44
C ASP A 694 16.31 0.80 -42.01
N ARG A 695 15.07 1.24 -42.12
CA ARG A 695 13.88 0.44 -41.81
C ARG A 695 13.22 -0.14 -43.07
N GLN A 696 13.75 0.17 -44.26
CA GLN A 696 13.18 -0.22 -45.55
C GLN A 696 13.46 -1.69 -45.90
N ILE A 697 14.58 -2.24 -45.43
CA ILE A 697 14.95 -3.64 -45.69
C ILE A 697 14.08 -4.57 -44.83
N THR A 698 13.25 -5.37 -45.51
CA THR A 698 12.42 -6.42 -44.89
C THR A 698 12.95 -7.81 -45.23
N SER A 699 12.56 -8.83 -44.45
CA SER A 699 12.97 -10.23 -44.68
C SER A 699 12.60 -10.74 -46.07
N LYS A 700 11.49 -10.27 -46.65
CA LYS A 700 11.03 -10.64 -48.00
C LYS A 700 11.96 -10.16 -49.13
N MET A 701 12.83 -9.19 -48.84
CA MET A 701 13.77 -8.63 -49.82
C MET A 701 15.13 -9.33 -49.80
N LEU A 702 15.32 -10.31 -48.90
CA LEU A 702 16.59 -10.97 -48.63
C LEU A 702 16.59 -12.42 -49.12
N ASN A 703 17.73 -12.85 -49.65
CA ASN A 703 18.01 -14.23 -50.06
C ASN A 703 19.05 -14.84 -49.12
N ASN A 704 18.99 -16.16 -48.90
CA ASN A 704 19.93 -16.88 -48.03
C ASN A 704 21.21 -17.34 -48.76
N SER A 705 21.28 -17.17 -50.08
CA SER A 705 22.44 -17.51 -50.89
C SER A 705 22.92 -16.32 -51.73
N TYR A 706 24.23 -16.26 -51.93
CA TYR A 706 24.85 -15.30 -52.84
C TYR A 706 24.62 -15.74 -54.28
N ASN A 707 24.10 -14.85 -55.12
CA ASN A 707 23.73 -15.13 -56.51
C ASN A 707 24.58 -14.36 -57.55
N GLY A 708 25.77 -13.87 -57.19
CA GLY A 708 26.65 -13.11 -58.08
C GLY A 708 26.36 -11.61 -58.17
N ASP A 709 25.08 -11.23 -58.27
CA ASP A 709 24.60 -9.83 -58.39
C ASP A 709 23.90 -9.32 -57.12
N SER A 710 24.40 -9.72 -55.95
CA SER A 710 23.83 -9.34 -54.65
C SER A 710 24.86 -8.74 -53.70
N VAL A 711 24.39 -7.88 -52.80
CA VAL A 711 25.18 -7.30 -51.71
C VAL A 711 24.84 -8.01 -50.41
N ARG A 712 25.84 -8.28 -49.58
CA ARG A 712 25.66 -8.85 -48.24
C ARG A 712 24.95 -7.85 -47.34
N VAL A 713 24.00 -8.34 -46.54
CA VAL A 713 23.23 -7.55 -45.57
C VAL A 713 23.57 -8.01 -44.16
N ILE A 714 24.29 -7.17 -43.42
CA ILE A 714 24.69 -7.42 -42.04
C ILE A 714 23.53 -7.15 -41.09
N LYS A 715 23.24 -8.15 -40.25
CA LYS A 715 22.20 -8.12 -39.21
C LYS A 715 22.82 -8.22 -37.82
N SER A 716 22.02 -8.00 -36.78
CA SER A 716 22.52 -7.86 -35.39
C SER A 716 23.35 -9.05 -34.88
N ARG A 717 23.02 -10.29 -35.28
CA ARG A 717 23.78 -11.49 -34.87
C ARG A 717 25.08 -11.69 -35.65
N ASN A 718 25.22 -11.03 -36.81
CA ASN A 718 26.47 -11.06 -37.57
C ASN A 718 27.60 -10.27 -36.91
N ILE A 719 27.31 -9.46 -35.88
CA ILE A 719 28.32 -8.73 -35.13
C ILE A 719 28.62 -9.53 -33.86
N SER A 720 29.89 -9.95 -33.69
CA SER A 720 30.38 -10.68 -32.50
C SER A 720 30.03 -9.96 -31.19
N ASP A 721 29.99 -10.67 -30.05
CA ASP A 721 29.51 -10.12 -28.77
C ASP A 721 30.38 -8.94 -28.26
N ASP A 722 31.67 -8.94 -28.61
CA ASP A 722 32.65 -7.87 -28.35
C ASP A 722 32.69 -6.81 -29.48
N GLY A 723 32.02 -7.06 -30.60
CA GLY A 723 32.01 -6.21 -31.79
C GLY A 723 33.34 -6.16 -32.53
N SER A 724 34.27 -7.09 -32.30
CA SER A 724 35.56 -7.13 -32.98
C SER A 724 35.48 -7.56 -34.45
N GLN A 725 34.51 -8.40 -34.82
CA GLN A 725 34.43 -8.97 -36.16
C GLN A 725 33.01 -9.25 -36.63
N ILE A 726 32.88 -9.40 -37.95
CA ILE A 726 31.68 -9.95 -38.58
C ILE A 726 31.79 -11.48 -38.59
N VAL A 727 30.77 -12.14 -38.05
CA VAL A 727 30.65 -13.60 -38.06
C VAL A 727 29.70 -14.05 -39.16
N ASN A 728 30.14 -15.07 -39.90
CA ASN A 728 29.30 -15.78 -40.86
C ASN A 728 28.46 -16.80 -40.07
N ILE A 729 27.15 -16.79 -40.28
CA ILE A 729 26.24 -17.68 -39.58
C ILE A 729 25.41 -18.42 -40.64
N GLU A 730 25.56 -19.75 -40.66
CA GLU A 730 24.78 -20.65 -41.52
C GLU A 730 23.27 -20.42 -41.30
N ASP A 731 22.51 -20.41 -42.40
CA ASP A 731 21.06 -20.12 -42.42
C ASP A 731 20.59 -18.78 -41.83
N TYR A 732 21.53 -17.89 -41.49
CA TYR A 732 21.22 -16.53 -41.03
C TYR A 732 21.82 -15.46 -41.93
N ASP A 733 22.94 -15.73 -42.61
CA ASP A 733 23.50 -14.78 -43.56
C ASP A 733 22.49 -14.45 -44.68
N SER A 734 22.48 -13.19 -45.11
CA SER A 734 21.45 -12.69 -46.01
C SER A 734 22.04 -11.73 -47.05
N TYR A 735 21.49 -11.79 -48.25
CA TYR A 735 21.95 -11.05 -49.42
C TYR A 735 20.76 -10.34 -50.09
N MET A 736 21.00 -9.18 -50.68
CA MET A 736 19.99 -8.40 -51.41
C MET A 736 20.48 -8.13 -52.83
N ASP A 737 19.58 -8.24 -53.81
CA ASP A 737 19.84 -7.83 -55.20
C ASP A 737 20.41 -6.41 -55.28
N LEU A 738 21.51 -6.23 -56.03
CA LEU A 738 22.26 -4.98 -56.09
C LEU A 738 21.42 -3.83 -56.67
N CYS A 739 20.58 -4.10 -57.67
CA CYS A 739 19.71 -3.09 -58.29
C CYS A 739 18.62 -2.60 -57.32
N LYS A 740 18.09 -3.47 -56.48
CA LYS A 740 17.17 -3.10 -55.39
C LYS A 740 17.90 -2.33 -54.29
N ALA A 741 19.09 -2.78 -53.89
CA ALA A 741 19.88 -2.13 -52.84
C ALA A 741 20.21 -0.68 -53.20
N LYS A 742 20.61 -0.38 -54.44
CA LYS A 742 20.92 0.98 -54.93
C LYS A 742 19.80 2.01 -54.71
N LYS A 743 18.54 1.56 -54.64
CA LYS A 743 17.36 2.43 -54.42
C LYS A 743 17.14 2.78 -52.95
N LEU A 744 17.84 2.11 -52.03
CA LEU A 744 17.65 2.28 -50.59
C LEU A 744 18.64 3.29 -50.01
N SER A 745 18.18 4.02 -48.99
CA SER A 745 18.99 5.07 -48.36
C SER A 745 20.24 4.53 -47.67
N VAL A 746 20.28 3.26 -47.26
CA VAL A 746 21.48 2.63 -46.66
C VAL A 746 22.62 2.44 -47.66
N TYR A 747 22.32 2.38 -48.96
CA TYR A 747 23.31 2.08 -49.98
C TYR A 747 24.45 3.10 -50.02
N LYS A 748 24.19 4.35 -49.63
CA LYS A 748 25.23 5.38 -49.50
C LYS A 748 26.37 5.01 -48.55
N PHE A 749 26.16 4.02 -47.67
CA PHE A 749 27.17 3.54 -46.73
C PHE A 749 27.91 2.28 -47.19
N ILE A 750 27.61 1.71 -48.36
CA ILE A 750 28.18 0.42 -48.81
C ILE A 750 29.72 0.41 -48.75
N ASP A 751 30.36 1.49 -49.22
CA ASP A 751 31.82 1.65 -49.26
C ASP A 751 32.36 2.63 -48.22
N SER A 752 31.55 2.97 -47.22
CA SER A 752 31.98 3.81 -46.10
C SER A 752 32.69 2.96 -45.02
N ASP A 753 33.94 3.29 -44.72
CA ASP A 753 34.81 2.68 -43.69
C ASP A 753 35.12 3.62 -42.51
N VAL A 754 34.57 4.84 -42.55
CA VAL A 754 34.67 5.87 -41.50
C VAL A 754 33.49 5.87 -40.52
N VAL A 755 32.61 4.87 -40.62
CA VAL A 755 31.43 4.70 -39.76
C VAL A 755 31.54 3.43 -38.93
N TYR A 756 30.74 3.35 -37.87
CA TYR A 756 30.70 2.21 -36.98
C TYR A 756 29.33 1.54 -37.01
N LEU A 757 29.29 0.26 -36.65
CA LEU A 757 28.05 -0.51 -36.54
C LEU A 757 27.78 -0.83 -35.08
N ALA A 758 26.53 -0.64 -34.67
CA ALA A 758 26.04 -1.04 -33.35
C ALA A 758 24.76 -1.87 -33.49
N PRO A 759 24.71 -3.09 -32.94
CA PRO A 759 23.48 -3.88 -32.91
C PRO A 759 22.37 -3.16 -32.14
N ASN A 760 21.15 -3.23 -32.68
CA ASN A 760 19.99 -2.58 -32.12
C ASN A 760 19.23 -3.49 -31.14
N LEU A 761 18.34 -2.90 -30.32
CA LEU A 761 17.42 -3.63 -29.43
C LEU A 761 18.11 -4.55 -28.40
N THR A 762 19.24 -4.12 -27.84
CA THR A 762 19.99 -4.95 -26.89
C THR A 762 20.68 -4.15 -25.78
N TYR A 763 20.81 -4.77 -24.61
CA TYR A 763 21.68 -4.33 -23.51
C TYR A 763 23.13 -4.83 -23.64
N LYS A 764 23.50 -5.30 -24.82
CA LYS A 764 24.87 -5.65 -25.18
C LYS A 764 25.40 -4.65 -26.22
N PRO A 765 25.55 -3.36 -25.85
CA PRO A 765 26.24 -2.39 -26.70
C PRO A 765 27.61 -2.94 -27.08
N ARG A 766 27.97 -2.70 -28.34
CA ARG A 766 29.25 -3.06 -28.94
C ARG A 766 29.40 -2.28 -30.22
N LEU A 767 30.64 -2.02 -30.59
CA LEU A 767 30.97 -1.14 -31.71
C LEU A 767 31.93 -1.87 -32.64
N LEU A 768 31.52 -2.04 -33.90
CA LEU A 768 32.35 -2.60 -34.95
C LEU A 768 32.73 -1.49 -35.94
N ARG A 769 34.00 -1.39 -36.35
CA ARG A 769 34.38 -0.50 -37.45
C ARG A 769 33.86 -1.10 -38.75
N LYS A 770 33.10 -0.32 -39.53
CA LYS A 770 32.52 -0.83 -40.78
C LYS A 770 33.63 -1.02 -41.83
N GLU A 771 33.55 -2.12 -42.57
CA GLU A 771 34.38 -2.39 -43.76
C GLU A 771 33.55 -2.17 -45.04
N LYS A 772 34.20 -2.07 -46.19
CA LYS A 772 33.54 -1.83 -47.49
C LYS A 772 32.83 -3.10 -48.00
N GLY A 773 31.90 -2.93 -48.94
CA GLY A 773 31.29 -4.05 -49.68
C GLY A 773 30.03 -4.68 -49.06
N TYR A 774 29.44 -4.09 -48.02
CA TYR A 774 28.16 -4.57 -47.47
C TYR A 774 27.28 -3.44 -46.92
N ILE A 775 25.99 -3.73 -46.76
CA ILE A 775 24.98 -2.85 -46.15
C ILE A 775 24.39 -3.47 -44.89
N THR A 776 23.58 -2.72 -44.14
CA THR A 776 22.91 -3.21 -42.93
C THR A 776 21.39 -3.09 -43.04
N ASN A 777 20.65 -3.92 -42.30
CA ASN A 777 19.21 -3.72 -42.12
C ASN A 777 18.89 -3.00 -40.80
N GLY A 778 17.59 -2.83 -40.49
CA GLY A 778 17.14 -2.11 -39.29
C GLY A 778 17.53 -2.72 -37.94
N SER A 779 18.09 -3.93 -37.92
CA SER A 779 18.63 -4.55 -36.70
C SER A 779 20.02 -4.05 -36.31
N VAL A 780 20.69 -3.28 -37.18
CA VAL A 780 22.01 -2.67 -36.93
C VAL A 780 21.94 -1.18 -37.23
N ALA A 781 22.35 -0.37 -36.26
CA ALA A 781 22.51 1.07 -36.40
C ALA A 781 23.89 1.40 -36.99
N ILE A 782 23.93 2.32 -37.95
CA ILE A 782 25.17 2.91 -38.47
C ILE A 782 25.43 4.19 -37.68
N LEU A 783 26.55 4.24 -36.97
CA LEU A 783 26.98 5.38 -36.17
C LEU A 783 28.03 6.18 -36.96
N GLN A 784 27.72 7.43 -37.26
CA GLN A 784 28.60 8.36 -37.94
C GLN A 784 29.23 9.30 -36.91
N LYS A 785 30.54 9.51 -36.99
CA LYS A 785 31.23 10.49 -36.14
C LYS A 785 30.65 11.89 -36.37
N LYS A 786 30.34 12.62 -35.30
CA LYS A 786 29.91 14.04 -35.37
C LYS A 786 31.08 15.00 -35.58
N TYR A 787 32.24 14.63 -35.06
CA TYR A 787 33.48 15.39 -35.14
C TYR A 787 34.57 14.51 -35.73
N ASP A 788 35.68 15.09 -36.16
CA ASP A 788 36.80 14.29 -36.60
C ASP A 788 37.66 13.84 -35.41
N PHE A 789 37.60 12.54 -35.12
CA PHE A 789 38.38 11.88 -34.08
C PHE A 789 38.66 10.42 -34.47
N GLU A 790 39.69 9.83 -33.86
CA GLU A 790 39.98 8.40 -33.97
C GLU A 790 39.56 7.67 -32.69
N ILE A 791 39.20 6.39 -32.84
CA ILE A 791 38.84 5.50 -31.72
C ILE A 791 39.84 4.37 -31.70
N SER A 792 40.59 4.25 -30.60
CA SER A 792 41.53 3.14 -30.42
C SER A 792 40.79 1.80 -30.32
N GLU A 793 41.48 0.70 -30.60
CA GLU A 793 40.88 -0.64 -30.44
C GLU A 793 40.40 -0.87 -29.00
N LYS A 794 41.17 -0.43 -28.00
CA LYS A 794 40.79 -0.56 -26.58
C LYS A 794 39.53 0.24 -26.25
N GLN A 795 39.42 1.48 -26.73
CA GLN A 795 38.23 2.31 -26.55
C GLN A 795 36.99 1.69 -27.21
N ARG A 796 37.16 1.11 -28.40
CA ARG A 796 36.07 0.41 -29.10
C ARG A 796 35.62 -0.83 -28.32
N LEU A 797 36.56 -1.66 -27.86
CA LEU A 797 36.26 -2.87 -27.08
C LEU A 797 35.63 -2.54 -25.72
N TYR A 798 35.97 -1.40 -25.10
CA TYR A 798 35.37 -0.94 -23.85
C TYR A 798 33.85 -0.83 -23.91
N ILE A 799 33.26 -0.45 -25.05
CA ILE A 799 31.80 -0.37 -25.25
C ILE A 799 31.12 -1.73 -25.01
N SER A 800 31.82 -2.83 -25.27
CA SER A 800 31.33 -4.19 -25.05
C SER A 800 31.59 -4.74 -23.64
N SER A 801 32.34 -4.01 -22.81
CA SER A 801 32.71 -4.43 -21.46
C SER A 801 31.50 -4.57 -20.52
N GLN A 802 31.65 -5.37 -19.46
CA GLN A 802 30.62 -5.49 -18.44
C GLN A 802 30.33 -4.16 -17.72
N GLU A 803 31.36 -3.32 -17.52
CA GLU A 803 31.21 -2.00 -16.92
C GLU A 803 30.30 -1.11 -17.79
N PHE A 804 30.59 -1.00 -19.08
CA PHE A 804 29.79 -0.19 -20.00
C PHE A 804 28.37 -0.76 -20.17
N ARG A 805 28.19 -2.08 -20.26
CA ARG A 805 26.86 -2.70 -20.33
C ARG A 805 26.00 -2.35 -19.12
N LYS A 806 26.58 -2.39 -17.91
CA LYS A 806 25.90 -2.00 -16.67
C LYS A 806 25.57 -0.50 -16.66
N PHE A 807 26.51 0.34 -17.07
CA PHE A 807 26.29 1.79 -17.23
C PHE A 807 25.16 2.10 -18.21
N TYR A 808 25.21 1.53 -19.41
CA TYR A 808 24.22 1.74 -20.46
C TYR A 808 22.81 1.28 -20.01
N SER A 809 22.73 0.21 -19.21
CA SER A 809 21.48 -0.24 -18.62
C SER A 809 20.84 0.80 -17.70
N LEU A 810 21.65 1.47 -16.87
CA LEU A 810 21.21 2.58 -16.02
C LEU A 810 20.84 3.81 -16.86
N ALA A 811 21.68 4.17 -17.85
CA ALA A 811 21.45 5.29 -18.76
C ALA A 811 20.13 5.17 -19.54
N ARG A 812 19.71 3.95 -19.87
CA ARG A 812 18.43 3.64 -20.52
C ARG A 812 17.27 3.44 -19.53
N ASN A 813 17.44 3.75 -18.25
CA ASN A 813 16.45 3.52 -17.19
C ASN A 813 15.91 2.08 -17.16
N TYR A 814 16.73 1.09 -17.49
CA TYR A 814 16.32 -0.31 -17.63
C TYR A 814 15.13 -0.57 -18.57
N GLN A 815 14.86 0.31 -19.55
CA GLN A 815 13.83 0.11 -20.59
C GLN A 815 14.06 -1.19 -21.38
N THR A 816 13.08 -2.07 -21.49
CA THR A 816 13.20 -3.31 -22.27
C THR A 816 12.52 -3.25 -23.64
N ARG A 817 11.52 -2.37 -23.82
CA ARG A 817 10.69 -2.30 -25.04
C ARG A 817 11.11 -1.19 -25.99
N SER A 818 11.80 -0.17 -25.49
CA SER A 818 12.31 0.97 -26.28
C SER A 818 13.84 1.02 -26.31
N LEU A 819 14.48 -0.09 -26.71
CA LEU A 819 15.94 -0.24 -26.80
C LEU A 819 16.55 0.21 -28.13
N ASN A 820 15.75 0.84 -28.98
CA ASN A 820 16.27 1.31 -30.26
C ASN A 820 17.40 2.32 -30.02
N ILE A 821 18.49 2.18 -30.78
CA ILE A 821 19.51 3.23 -30.94
C ILE A 821 18.91 4.27 -31.89
N ASP A 822 18.69 5.45 -31.35
CA ASP A 822 18.14 6.64 -31.99
C ASP A 822 18.99 7.87 -31.61
N ASN A 823 18.63 9.04 -32.11
CA ASN A 823 19.41 10.27 -31.88
C ASN A 823 19.55 10.63 -30.41
N THR A 824 18.61 10.21 -29.56
CA THR A 824 18.66 10.49 -28.12
C THR A 824 19.55 9.49 -27.39
N SER A 825 19.43 8.22 -27.73
CA SER A 825 20.13 7.15 -27.01
C SER A 825 21.55 6.89 -27.48
N VAL A 826 21.87 7.25 -28.73
CA VAL A 826 23.24 7.20 -29.25
C VAL A 826 24.17 8.12 -28.47
N TYR A 827 23.63 9.17 -27.82
CA TYR A 827 24.36 10.04 -26.90
C TYR A 827 25.26 9.26 -25.92
N TRP A 828 24.76 8.13 -25.41
CA TRP A 828 25.43 7.32 -24.39
C TRP A 828 26.55 6.43 -24.92
N PHE A 829 26.73 6.31 -26.24
CA PHE A 829 27.89 5.64 -26.86
C PHE A 829 29.12 6.54 -26.76
N GLY A 830 29.54 6.84 -25.53
CA GLY A 830 30.66 7.71 -25.24
C GLY A 830 32.02 7.00 -25.30
N ILE A 831 33.06 7.77 -25.58
CA ILE A 831 34.45 7.27 -25.68
C ILE A 831 35.15 7.43 -24.35
N ASN A 832 35.80 6.37 -23.87
CA ASN A 832 36.54 6.39 -22.61
C ASN A 832 37.89 7.09 -22.79
N LYS A 833 38.12 8.17 -22.04
CA LYS A 833 39.35 8.97 -22.10
C LYS A 833 40.53 8.36 -21.32
N GLU A 834 40.29 7.33 -20.52
CA GLU A 834 41.29 6.70 -19.64
C GLU A 834 41.90 5.41 -20.22
N VAL A 835 41.46 4.97 -21.40
CA VAL A 835 41.75 3.64 -21.97
C VAL A 835 42.44 3.70 -23.33
#